data_AF-A0A947D573-F1
#
_entry.id   AF-A0A947D573-F1
#
_cell.length_a   1.000
_cell.length_b   1.000
_cell.length_c   1.000
_cell.angle_alpha   90.00
_cell.angle_beta   90.00
_cell.angle_gamma   90.00
#
_symmetry.space_group_name_H-M   'P 1'
#
loop_
_entity.id
_entity.type
_entity.pdbx_description
1 polymer ?
#
loop_
_entity_poly.entity_id
_entity_poly.type
_entity_poly.pdbx_seq_one_letter_code
_entity_poly.pdbx_strand_id
1 'polypeptide(L)'
;MQGAKGKEPRERHNRFLQSLNALSPSPPKGDNGKEPWGRLGRTPQPHALQTIWGVGRLRRSAGFALFRVEPVVSVARNRPMILRLVLICVLFALSIGGARAETRVALVIGNGAYRFVEPLRNPPRDAAAIAKLLAGAGFDVTFHSDLDRRRMRDALRQFASKAERADVALVYFAGHGMEVGGGNWLIPTDAALASSADVEDEALGLQRVRDAVAGAGRLRVVILDACRDNPFVKRMTVSRRSVVPGRGLGRVEADAAEVIAFSAAEGKTAGDGQGENSPYASALMKRLVEPGVDVRRLFGFVYDDVRRATAAEPTGPQEPAVYFPRMGGEDVVLVEKSAATNATTTTMVATTTTGNPPPAQTPDLDALAQGDFQIAARIATVEAWDAFLERHGTGRYAVWARAERGKLAAVLPTGRPEGPAGQPEGPVGKPDRPASGRVEETCGKVWQRLAGPPATLSAFDESCLRPGDEFRECDVCPVMVVLPTGRFRMGSPPTEAGRHDDEGPQRVIPIHRPFAVSKFPITVRQFQSFGIIGNYQSKTNCQKVGGTWTQFVDKISDPVTCVSWFDAKAYTEWLTRHSGQHYRLPSEAEWEYAARGVTDESAPSRRYAHGDDEKSLCRYANVYDLSAKRAFKATAASIECDDGYPGVSPVGKFAPNAFGLYDMQGNVYQWVADCYSALTYSVPIADVSAHDFANCGNRVARGGSWGKGGVDMRVASRATTAPATAAITIGFRVVRPLQRTP
;
A
#
# COMPACT_ATOMS: atom_id res chain seq x y z
N MET A 1 -8.75 27.64 47.62
CA MET A 1 -9.93 27.02 46.97
C MET A 1 -10.37 27.97 45.85
N GLN A 2 -9.76 27.91 44.67
CA GLN A 2 -10.11 27.07 43.50
C GLN A 2 -11.58 27.17 43.05
N GLY A 3 -11.76 27.51 41.77
CA GLY A 3 -13.05 27.49 41.06
C GLY A 3 -12.94 28.13 39.68
N ALA A 4 -12.19 27.49 38.78
CA ALA A 4 -11.90 27.96 37.43
C ALA A 4 -13.16 28.08 36.56
N LYS A 5 -13.36 29.23 35.91
CA LYS A 5 -14.35 29.43 34.84
C LYS A 5 -13.80 28.90 33.51
N GLY A 6 -14.62 28.07 32.85
CA GLY A 6 -14.25 27.21 31.73
C GLY A 6 -13.79 27.93 30.45
N LYS A 7 -12.75 27.34 29.84
CA LYS A 7 -12.29 27.54 28.46
C LYS A 7 -12.64 26.33 27.55
N GLU A 8 -13.72 25.59 27.86
CA GLU A 8 -13.95 24.27 27.25
C GLU A 8 -14.72 24.19 25.90
N PRO A 9 -15.56 25.16 25.45
CA PRO A 9 -16.32 24.97 24.21
C PRO A 9 -15.49 25.11 22.92
N ARG A 10 -14.54 26.05 22.88
CA ARG A 10 -13.75 26.36 21.67
C ARG A 10 -12.69 25.31 21.33
N GLU A 11 -12.07 24.69 22.33
CA GLU A 11 -11.04 23.66 22.11
C GLU A 11 -11.62 22.32 21.66
N ARG A 12 -12.83 21.97 22.13
CA ARG A 12 -13.56 20.77 21.67
C ARG A 12 -14.06 20.95 20.23
N HIS A 13 -14.40 22.19 19.86
CA HIS A 13 -14.85 22.61 18.53
C HIS A 13 -13.74 22.56 17.46
N ASN A 14 -12.54 23.11 17.75
CA ASN A 14 -11.42 23.08 16.80
C ASN A 14 -10.89 21.65 16.57
N ARG A 15 -10.96 20.76 17.57
CA ARG A 15 -10.58 19.34 17.41
C ARG A 15 -11.53 18.58 16.47
N PHE A 16 -12.82 18.92 16.46
CA PHE A 16 -13.80 18.29 15.56
C PHE A 16 -13.52 18.62 14.09
N LEU A 17 -13.32 19.90 13.75
CA LEU A 17 -12.97 20.31 12.38
C LEU A 17 -11.60 19.77 11.94
N GLN A 18 -10.63 19.66 12.86
CA GLN A 18 -9.35 19.00 12.58
C GLN A 18 -9.51 17.50 12.30
N SER A 19 -10.41 16.80 13.00
CA SER A 19 -10.69 15.37 12.74
C SER A 19 -11.41 15.11 11.40
N LEU A 20 -12.18 16.09 10.90
CA LEU A 20 -12.80 16.04 9.57
C LEU A 20 -11.81 16.31 8.42
N ASN A 21 -10.63 16.86 8.73
CA ASN A 21 -9.63 17.29 7.75
C ASN A 21 -8.56 16.24 7.40
N ALA A 22 -8.79 14.95 7.71
CA ALA A 22 -7.84 13.86 7.45
C ALA A 22 -7.48 13.62 5.96
N LEU A 23 -8.06 14.39 5.02
CA LEU A 23 -8.00 14.15 3.57
C LEU A 23 -7.62 15.37 2.69
N SER A 24 -7.25 16.52 3.27
CA SER A 24 -6.94 17.71 2.44
C SER A 24 -5.49 17.71 1.92
N PRO A 25 -5.26 18.04 0.64
CA PRO A 25 -3.93 18.38 0.14
C PRO A 25 -3.54 19.77 0.65
N SER A 26 -2.31 19.94 1.15
CA SER A 26 -1.77 21.27 1.49
C SER A 26 -0.45 21.49 0.73
N PRO A 27 -0.39 22.38 -0.28
CA PRO A 27 0.88 22.87 -0.81
C PRO A 27 1.43 24.03 0.06
N PRO A 28 2.76 24.27 0.02
CA PRO A 28 3.41 25.33 0.81
C PRO A 28 2.99 26.71 0.31
N LYS A 29 2.65 27.62 1.24
CA LYS A 29 2.36 29.02 0.92
C LYS A 29 3.64 29.67 0.36
N GLY A 30 3.58 30.13 -0.88
CA GLY A 30 4.58 31.02 -1.47
C GLY A 30 4.62 32.33 -0.69
N ASP A 31 5.83 32.69 -0.25
CA ASP A 31 6.13 33.94 0.44
C ASP A 31 6.08 35.10 -0.57
N ASN A 32 4.98 35.85 -0.54
CA ASN A 32 4.87 37.10 -1.29
C ASN A 32 5.60 38.18 -0.48
N GLY A 33 6.84 38.46 -0.88
CA GLY A 33 7.64 39.54 -0.34
C GLY A 33 6.92 40.89 -0.46
N LYS A 34 6.75 41.56 0.69
CA LYS A 34 6.64 43.01 0.84
C LYS A 34 7.18 43.42 2.22
N GLU A 35 8.43 43.84 2.27
CA GLU A 35 8.85 44.90 3.19
C GLU A 35 8.15 46.22 2.75
N PRO A 36 7.92 47.23 3.63
CA PRO A 36 9.06 47.94 4.23
C PRO A 36 8.89 48.81 5.52
N TRP A 37 10.06 49.24 6.04
CA TRP A 37 10.43 50.44 6.84
C TRP A 37 10.05 50.66 8.33
N GLY A 38 11.08 50.98 9.15
CA GLY A 38 11.06 52.00 10.23
C GLY A 38 11.52 51.54 11.64
N ARG A 39 12.81 51.52 12.03
CA ARG A 39 13.75 52.59 12.49
C ARG A 39 13.66 53.00 13.99
N LEU A 40 14.84 52.98 14.67
CA LEU A 40 15.27 53.64 15.94
C LEU A 40 14.73 53.10 17.29
N GLY A 41 15.51 52.98 18.38
CA GLY A 41 16.89 53.38 18.62
C GLY A 41 17.39 53.08 20.06
N ARG A 42 18.72 53.22 20.22
CA ARG A 42 19.57 53.64 21.37
C ARG A 42 19.28 53.15 22.82
N THR A 43 20.34 52.54 23.38
CA THR A 43 20.85 52.54 24.79
C THR A 43 20.76 53.90 25.51
N PRO A 44 21.01 54.07 26.85
CA PRO A 44 21.84 53.24 27.76
C PRO A 44 21.36 53.07 29.24
N GLN A 45 22.18 52.35 30.03
CA GLN A 45 22.29 52.25 31.51
C GLN A 45 22.26 53.62 32.25
N PRO A 46 22.27 53.78 33.63
CA PRO A 46 22.93 52.94 34.68
C PRO A 46 22.47 52.97 36.17
N HIS A 47 23.21 52.21 37.00
CA HIS A 47 23.59 52.38 38.44
C HIS A 47 22.71 52.01 39.66
N ALA A 48 23.43 51.43 40.65
CA ALA A 48 23.35 51.61 42.12
C ALA A 48 22.21 50.89 42.89
N LEU A 49 22.30 50.45 44.16
CA LEU A 49 23.31 50.41 45.25
C LEU A 49 22.68 49.59 46.42
N GLN A 50 23.52 48.93 47.24
CA GLN A 50 23.33 48.63 48.71
C GLN A 50 22.17 47.68 49.13
N THR A 51 22.13 46.96 50.27
CA THR A 51 22.80 46.97 51.60
C THR A 51 22.44 45.61 52.29
N ILE A 52 23.37 44.88 52.92
CA ILE A 52 23.53 44.64 54.39
C ILE A 52 22.87 43.38 55.05
N TRP A 53 23.73 42.65 55.79
CA TRP A 53 23.61 41.78 56.98
C TRP A 53 23.22 40.30 56.91
N GLY A 54 24.00 39.47 57.64
CA GLY A 54 23.57 38.14 58.09
C GLY A 54 24.68 37.14 58.45
N VAL A 55 25.34 37.37 59.59
CA VAL A 55 26.32 36.54 60.32
C VAL A 55 26.06 35.02 60.32
N GLY A 56 27.13 34.22 60.15
CA GLY A 56 27.15 32.79 60.45
C GLY A 56 28.57 32.20 60.43
N ARG A 57 29.28 32.32 61.54
CA ARG A 57 30.68 31.91 61.77
C ARG A 57 30.70 30.46 62.29
N LEU A 58 31.60 29.58 61.83
CA LEU A 58 32.41 28.76 62.75
C LEU A 58 33.67 28.13 62.09
N ARG A 59 34.75 28.26 62.85
CA ARG A 59 36.16 27.91 62.61
C ARG A 59 36.44 26.40 62.70
N ARG A 60 37.53 25.96 62.06
CA ARG A 60 38.81 25.47 62.66
C ARG A 60 39.67 24.93 61.50
N SER A 61 40.89 25.38 61.19
CA SER A 61 42.13 25.69 61.93
C SER A 61 43.21 24.65 61.59
N ALA A 62 44.38 25.20 61.21
CA ALA A 62 45.74 24.68 61.34
C ALA A 62 46.26 23.68 60.29
N GLY A 63 47.16 24.18 59.44
CA GLY A 63 48.26 23.42 58.85
C GLY A 63 49.53 23.54 59.69
N PHE A 64 50.57 22.80 59.31
CA PHE A 64 52.03 22.92 59.55
C PHE A 64 52.61 21.55 59.09
N ALA A 65 53.78 21.38 58.48
CA ALA A 65 54.94 22.24 58.33
C ALA A 65 55.79 21.82 57.11
N LEU A 66 56.54 22.81 56.63
CA LEU A 66 57.75 22.85 55.82
C LEU A 66 58.67 21.61 55.82
N PHE A 67 59.31 21.33 54.68
CA PHE A 67 60.78 21.35 54.57
C PHE A 67 61.21 21.62 53.12
N ARG A 68 62.11 22.60 52.97
CA ARG A 68 62.76 23.02 51.73
C ARG A 68 64.14 22.38 51.68
N VAL A 69 64.48 21.71 50.58
CA VAL A 69 65.85 21.33 50.25
C VAL A 69 66.04 21.56 48.75
N GLU A 70 67.02 22.39 48.40
CA GLU A 70 67.66 22.51 47.09
C GLU A 70 69.18 22.34 47.32
N PRO A 71 70.03 22.16 46.29
CA PRO A 71 69.83 21.65 44.94
C PRO A 71 70.91 20.59 44.56
N VAL A 72 70.99 20.19 43.28
CA VAL A 72 72.23 19.96 42.46
C VAL A 72 72.06 18.79 41.45
N VAL A 73 71.99 19.19 40.17
CA VAL A 73 72.61 18.61 38.95
C VAL A 73 72.14 17.24 38.40
N SER A 74 71.40 17.35 37.29
CA SER A 74 71.63 16.75 35.96
C SER A 74 71.61 15.24 35.72
N VAL A 75 70.75 14.87 34.75
CA VAL A 75 70.88 13.89 33.65
C VAL A 75 69.73 12.86 33.60
N ALA A 76 69.25 12.63 32.37
CA ALA A 76 68.39 11.53 31.87
C ALA A 76 66.87 11.72 31.86
N ARG A 77 66.42 12.57 30.91
CA ARG A 77 65.69 12.16 29.69
C ARG A 77 64.65 11.01 29.83
N ASN A 78 63.38 11.35 29.64
CA ASN A 78 62.28 10.55 29.06
C ASN A 78 61.55 9.44 29.87
N ARG A 79 61.33 9.58 31.18
CA ARG A 79 60.43 8.66 31.92
C ARG A 79 58.91 8.97 31.95
N PRO A 80 58.37 10.19 31.72
CA PRO A 80 56.92 10.38 31.70
C PRO A 80 56.29 10.04 30.33
N MET A 81 57.10 9.91 29.28
CA MET A 81 56.63 9.66 27.92
C MET A 81 56.28 8.18 27.69
N ILE A 82 57.05 7.24 28.27
CA ILE A 82 56.78 5.80 28.14
C ILE A 82 55.52 5.41 28.92
N LEU A 83 55.32 5.95 30.13
CA LEU A 83 54.12 5.68 30.92
C LEU A 83 52.85 6.28 30.28
N ARG A 84 52.97 7.46 29.64
CA ARG A 84 51.90 8.06 28.84
C ARG A 84 51.63 7.27 27.57
N LEU A 85 52.65 6.75 26.88
CA LEU A 85 52.45 5.91 25.70
C LEU A 85 51.78 4.58 26.03
N VAL A 86 52.16 3.93 27.14
CA VAL A 86 51.52 2.67 27.57
C VAL A 86 50.07 2.92 27.99
N LEU A 87 49.79 4.01 28.72
CA LEU A 87 48.41 4.36 29.10
C LEU A 87 47.56 4.74 27.87
N ILE A 88 48.14 5.44 26.89
CA ILE A 88 47.48 5.74 25.62
C ILE A 88 47.26 4.44 24.82
N CYS A 89 48.22 3.54 24.73
CA CYS A 89 48.06 2.25 24.04
C CYS A 89 47.03 1.34 24.72
N VAL A 90 46.95 1.33 26.05
CA VAL A 90 45.93 0.58 26.80
C VAL A 90 44.54 1.21 26.63
N LEU A 91 44.43 2.53 26.66
CA LEU A 91 43.18 3.24 26.38
C LEU A 91 42.77 3.12 24.90
N PHE A 92 43.73 3.03 23.97
CA PHE A 92 43.49 2.77 22.55
C PHE A 92 43.06 1.32 22.31
N ALA A 93 43.66 0.35 23.02
CA ALA A 93 43.24 -1.06 22.98
C ALA A 93 41.86 -1.29 23.61
N LEU A 94 41.48 -0.50 24.63
CA LEU A 94 40.15 -0.51 25.25
C LEU A 94 39.08 0.27 24.45
N SER A 95 39.48 1.03 23.43
CA SER A 95 38.57 1.78 22.53
C SER A 95 38.43 1.15 21.13
N ILE A 96 39.08 0.01 20.89
CA ILE A 96 38.66 -0.91 19.81
C ILE A 96 37.37 -1.56 20.28
N GLY A 97 36.25 -0.84 20.14
CA GLY A 97 34.94 -1.45 20.18
C GLY A 97 34.95 -2.59 19.19
N GLY A 98 34.90 -3.83 19.68
CA GLY A 98 34.86 -5.00 18.81
C GLY A 98 33.74 -4.79 17.79
N ALA A 99 34.11 -4.77 16.51
CA ALA A 99 33.14 -4.82 15.44
C ALA A 99 32.32 -6.09 15.69
N ARG A 100 31.10 -5.95 16.22
CA ARG A 100 30.19 -7.09 16.33
C ARG A 100 29.87 -7.49 14.90
N ALA A 101 30.43 -8.62 14.48
CA ALA A 101 30.02 -9.25 13.24
C ALA A 101 28.52 -9.49 13.33
N GLU A 102 27.78 -9.06 12.31
CA GLU A 102 26.34 -9.25 12.21
C GLU A 102 25.98 -10.72 12.45
N THR A 103 25.06 -11.00 13.37
CA THR A 103 24.64 -12.37 13.70
C THR A 103 23.48 -12.80 12.81
N ARG A 104 23.72 -13.79 11.95
CA ARG A 104 22.73 -14.31 11.00
C ARG A 104 22.40 -15.76 11.30
N VAL A 105 21.13 -16.09 11.47
CA VAL A 105 20.66 -17.45 11.79
C VAL A 105 19.65 -17.93 10.76
N ALA A 106 19.68 -19.21 10.42
CA ALA A 106 18.69 -19.80 9.52
C ALA A 106 18.16 -21.15 10.04
N LEU A 107 16.86 -21.39 9.86
CA LEU A 107 16.23 -22.70 10.02
C LEU A 107 15.77 -23.17 8.65
N VAL A 108 16.24 -24.34 8.24
CA VAL A 108 15.99 -24.88 6.90
C VAL A 108 15.36 -26.27 7.06
N ILE A 109 14.12 -26.43 6.60
CA ILE A 109 13.32 -27.64 6.74
C ILE A 109 12.92 -28.15 5.34
N GLY A 110 13.21 -29.41 5.04
CA GLY A 110 12.73 -30.08 3.83
C GLY A 110 11.95 -31.35 4.16
N ASN A 111 10.64 -31.35 3.92
CA ASN A 111 9.76 -32.49 4.15
C ASN A 111 9.39 -33.15 2.81
N GLY A 112 9.79 -34.41 2.64
CA GLY A 112 9.49 -35.23 1.47
C GLY A 112 8.88 -36.59 1.80
N ALA A 113 9.26 -37.20 2.92
CA ALA A 113 8.83 -38.54 3.33
C ALA A 113 7.44 -38.56 4.00
N TYR A 114 6.41 -38.09 3.31
CA TYR A 114 5.04 -38.09 3.79
C TYR A 114 4.48 -39.52 3.95
N ARG A 115 3.81 -39.80 5.08
CA ARG A 115 3.29 -41.14 5.38
C ARG A 115 1.96 -41.48 4.71
N PHE A 116 1.13 -40.48 4.45
CA PHE A 116 -0.28 -40.66 4.04
C PHE A 116 -0.61 -40.14 2.65
N VAL A 117 0.36 -39.49 1.97
CA VAL A 117 0.27 -39.03 0.58
C VAL A 117 1.56 -39.38 -0.16
N GLU A 118 1.58 -39.18 -1.48
CA GLU A 118 2.76 -39.43 -2.30
C GLU A 118 3.98 -38.67 -1.77
N PRO A 119 5.12 -39.35 -1.54
CA PRO A 119 6.34 -38.69 -1.11
C PRO A 119 6.89 -37.71 -2.15
N LEU A 120 7.41 -36.57 -1.68
CA LEU A 120 8.09 -35.60 -2.53
C LEU A 120 9.59 -35.84 -2.51
N ARG A 121 10.21 -35.99 -3.69
CA ARG A 121 11.64 -36.31 -3.81
C ARG A 121 12.55 -35.09 -3.64
N ASN A 122 12.10 -33.92 -4.08
CA ASN A 122 12.93 -32.72 -4.19
C ASN A 122 13.04 -31.90 -2.89
N PRO A 123 12.02 -31.77 -2.02
CA PRO A 123 12.10 -30.88 -0.85
C PRO A 123 13.28 -31.12 0.09
N PRO A 124 13.64 -32.37 0.48
CA PRO A 124 14.84 -32.59 1.30
C PRO A 124 16.14 -32.18 0.59
N ARG A 125 16.20 -32.30 -0.75
CA ARG A 125 17.36 -31.92 -1.57
C ARG A 125 17.49 -30.41 -1.70
N ASP A 126 16.39 -29.74 -2.03
CA ASP A 126 16.29 -28.29 -2.14
C ASP A 126 16.71 -27.65 -0.81
N ALA A 127 16.16 -28.13 0.31
CA ALA A 127 16.49 -27.69 1.65
C ALA A 127 17.98 -27.90 1.98
N ALA A 128 18.56 -29.05 1.64
CA ALA A 128 19.99 -29.30 1.86
C ALA A 128 20.88 -28.34 1.05
N ALA A 129 20.50 -28.04 -0.19
CA ALA A 129 21.22 -27.11 -1.06
C ALA A 129 21.18 -25.67 -0.54
N ILE A 130 20.01 -25.20 -0.11
CA ILE A 130 19.83 -23.89 0.50
C ILE A 130 20.56 -23.78 1.85
N ALA A 131 20.54 -24.84 2.67
CA ALA A 131 21.29 -24.88 3.92
C ALA A 131 22.79 -24.71 3.69
N LYS A 132 23.35 -25.42 2.70
CA LYS A 132 24.76 -25.31 2.32
C LYS A 132 25.10 -23.90 1.82
N LEU A 133 24.23 -23.30 1.01
CA LEU A 133 24.40 -21.95 0.48
C LEU A 133 24.46 -20.91 1.60
N LEU A 134 23.50 -20.95 2.53
CA LEU A 134 23.40 -20.01 3.65
C LEU A 134 24.58 -20.18 4.62
N ALA A 135 25.00 -21.41 4.90
CA ALA A 135 26.18 -21.67 5.72
C ALA A 135 27.44 -21.07 5.08
N GLY A 136 27.60 -21.20 3.76
CA GLY A 136 28.70 -20.57 3.01
C GLY A 136 28.68 -19.03 3.05
N ALA A 137 27.52 -18.42 3.28
CA ALA A 137 27.35 -16.98 3.45
C ALA A 137 27.44 -16.51 4.92
N GLY A 138 27.83 -17.40 5.84
CA GLY A 138 28.06 -17.06 7.25
C GLY A 138 26.79 -17.02 8.11
N PHE A 139 25.72 -17.72 7.72
CA PHE A 139 24.60 -17.99 8.63
C PHE A 139 24.93 -19.15 9.58
N ASP A 140 24.50 -19.07 10.84
CA ASP A 140 24.32 -20.25 11.70
C ASP A 140 23.07 -21.01 11.25
N VAL A 141 23.28 -22.07 10.48
CA VAL A 141 22.20 -22.84 9.86
C VAL A 141 21.84 -24.06 10.72
N THR A 142 20.56 -24.16 11.09
CA THR A 142 19.94 -25.35 11.65
C THR A 142 19.14 -26.05 10.55
N PHE A 143 19.63 -27.18 10.06
CA PHE A 143 19.01 -27.93 8.97
C PHE A 143 18.31 -29.19 9.49
N HIS A 144 17.10 -29.43 8.99
CA HIS A 144 16.31 -30.63 9.26
C HIS A 144 15.64 -31.14 7.98
N SER A 145 15.48 -32.45 7.90
CA SER A 145 14.66 -33.10 6.89
C SER A 145 13.62 -34.02 7.53
N ASP A 146 12.46 -34.12 6.89
CA ASP A 146 11.39 -35.07 7.22
C ASP A 146 10.95 -35.02 8.69
N LEU A 147 10.54 -33.82 9.12
CA LEU A 147 10.07 -33.60 10.49
C LEU A 147 8.60 -33.97 10.67
N ASP A 148 8.34 -34.72 11.74
CA ASP A 148 7.00 -34.90 12.30
C ASP A 148 6.50 -33.61 12.99
N ARG A 149 5.20 -33.51 13.28
CA ARG A 149 4.58 -32.29 13.83
C ARG A 149 5.27 -31.82 15.10
N ARG A 150 5.60 -32.76 15.99
CA ARG A 150 6.25 -32.48 17.28
C ARG A 150 7.63 -31.88 17.07
N ARG A 151 8.45 -32.52 16.25
CA ARG A 151 9.83 -32.08 15.95
C ARG A 151 9.85 -30.76 15.19
N MET A 152 8.91 -30.53 14.28
CA MET A 152 8.79 -29.27 13.55
C MET A 152 8.44 -28.12 14.49
N ARG A 153 7.52 -28.32 15.44
CA ARG A 153 7.20 -27.36 16.50
C ARG A 153 8.41 -27.08 17.39
N ASP A 154 9.14 -28.13 17.78
CA ASP A 154 10.30 -28.00 18.66
C ASP A 154 11.45 -27.27 17.94
N ALA A 155 11.67 -27.53 16.65
CA ALA A 155 12.65 -26.83 15.82
C ALA A 155 12.33 -25.34 15.71
N LEU A 156 11.08 -24.97 15.43
CA LEU A 156 10.64 -23.57 15.41
C LEU A 156 10.83 -22.87 16.76
N ARG A 157 10.51 -23.56 17.86
CA ARG A 157 10.71 -23.02 19.22
C ARG A 157 12.19 -22.78 19.53
N GLN A 158 13.05 -23.74 19.21
CA GLN A 158 14.49 -23.61 19.43
C GLN A 158 15.09 -22.50 18.56
N PHE A 159 14.63 -22.40 17.32
CA PHE A 159 15.06 -21.33 16.40
C PHE A 159 14.61 -19.95 16.87
N ALA A 160 13.40 -19.80 17.41
CA ALA A 160 12.92 -18.54 17.98
C ALA A 160 13.88 -17.98 19.03
N SER A 161 14.37 -18.84 19.93
CA SER A 161 15.36 -18.44 20.95
C SER A 161 16.72 -18.05 20.36
N LYS A 162 17.10 -18.59 19.19
CA LYS A 162 18.29 -18.13 18.44
C LYS A 162 18.04 -16.78 17.77
N ALA A 163 16.86 -16.59 17.18
CA ALA A 163 16.47 -15.39 16.45
C ALA A 163 16.45 -14.13 17.34
N GLU A 164 16.09 -14.24 18.63
CA GLU A 164 16.14 -13.15 19.62
C GLU A 164 17.51 -12.48 19.77
N ARG A 165 18.59 -13.15 19.37
CA ARG A 165 19.98 -12.67 19.47
C ARG A 165 20.60 -12.40 18.09
N ALA A 166 19.81 -12.52 17.04
CA ALA A 166 20.24 -12.41 15.66
C ALA A 166 19.81 -11.07 15.05
N ASP A 167 20.67 -10.49 14.24
CA ASP A 167 20.32 -9.36 13.38
C ASP A 167 19.41 -9.84 12.24
N VAL A 168 19.72 -11.01 11.66
CA VAL A 168 18.93 -11.63 10.57
C VAL A 168 18.47 -13.02 10.97
N ALA A 169 17.17 -13.29 10.84
CA ALA A 169 16.61 -14.63 10.97
C ALA A 169 15.89 -15.05 9.68
N LEU A 170 16.24 -16.23 9.15
CA LEU A 170 15.64 -16.79 7.96
C LEU A 170 15.04 -18.17 8.24
N VAL A 171 13.78 -18.40 7.85
CA VAL A 171 13.19 -19.74 7.76
C VAL A 171 13.00 -20.09 6.30
N TYR A 172 13.51 -21.24 5.87
CA TYR A 172 13.20 -21.87 4.59
C TYR A 172 12.45 -23.18 4.86
N PHE A 173 11.30 -23.35 4.24
CA PHE A 173 10.53 -24.59 4.28
C PHE A 173 10.24 -25.08 2.87
N ALA A 174 10.58 -26.33 2.58
CA ALA A 174 10.17 -27.04 1.37
C ALA A 174 9.30 -28.25 1.73
N GLY A 175 8.18 -28.44 1.01
CA GLY A 175 7.26 -29.56 1.24
C GLY A 175 5.80 -29.24 0.86
N HIS A 176 4.84 -29.94 1.44
CA HIS A 176 3.42 -29.63 1.30
C HIS A 176 2.98 -28.46 2.19
N GLY A 177 2.13 -27.60 1.64
CA GLY A 177 1.42 -26.55 2.35
C GLY A 177 -0.02 -26.43 1.86
N MET A 178 -0.90 -25.90 2.70
CA MET A 178 -2.33 -25.76 2.37
C MET A 178 -2.98 -24.54 2.99
N GLU A 179 -4.05 -24.09 2.37
CA GLU A 179 -4.93 -23.07 2.94
C GLU A 179 -6.25 -23.68 3.37
N VAL A 180 -6.63 -23.45 4.61
CA VAL A 180 -7.94 -23.84 5.16
C VAL A 180 -8.39 -22.75 6.10
N GLY A 181 -9.66 -22.33 5.98
CA GLY A 181 -10.20 -21.28 6.87
C GLY A 181 -9.58 -19.90 6.67
N GLY A 182 -8.95 -19.62 5.52
CA GLY A 182 -8.16 -18.41 5.30
C GLY A 182 -6.81 -18.40 6.03
N GLY A 183 -6.40 -19.51 6.64
CA GLY A 183 -5.10 -19.70 7.27
C GLY A 183 -4.16 -20.55 6.41
N ASN A 184 -2.86 -20.23 6.47
CA ASN A 184 -1.78 -20.98 5.82
C ASN A 184 -1.19 -22.02 6.76
N TRP A 185 -1.04 -23.25 6.28
CA TRP A 185 -0.61 -24.40 7.07
C TRP A 185 0.53 -25.15 6.36
N LEU A 186 1.63 -25.37 7.07
CA LEU A 186 2.75 -26.20 6.65
C LEU A 186 2.50 -27.64 7.14
N ILE A 187 2.70 -28.63 6.28
CA ILE A 187 2.31 -30.01 6.55
C ILE A 187 3.52 -30.86 7.00
N PRO A 188 3.49 -31.41 8.24
CA PRO A 188 4.48 -32.38 8.72
C PRO A 188 4.38 -33.74 8.04
N THR A 189 5.43 -34.55 8.10
CA THR A 189 5.47 -35.87 7.42
C THR A 189 4.48 -36.89 7.98
N ASP A 190 4.05 -36.74 9.23
CA ASP A 190 3.12 -37.63 9.93
C ASP A 190 1.65 -37.20 9.85
N ALA A 191 1.34 -36.09 9.16
CA ALA A 191 -0.03 -35.61 9.01
C ALA A 191 -0.85 -36.55 8.11
N ALA A 192 -2.00 -37.00 8.60
CA ALA A 192 -2.96 -37.83 7.89
C ALA A 192 -4.04 -36.97 7.23
N LEU A 193 -4.48 -35.91 7.93
CA LEU A 193 -5.48 -34.93 7.51
C LEU A 193 -6.72 -35.59 6.88
N ALA A 194 -7.41 -36.43 7.66
CA ALA A 194 -8.56 -37.19 7.18
C ALA A 194 -9.79 -36.31 6.93
N SER A 195 -9.91 -35.19 7.64
CA SER A 195 -10.97 -34.21 7.53
C SER A 195 -10.43 -32.77 7.62
N SER A 196 -11.26 -31.80 7.21
CA SER A 196 -10.91 -30.37 7.33
C SER A 196 -10.72 -29.90 8.79
N ALA A 197 -11.26 -30.63 9.78
CA ALA A 197 -11.10 -30.30 11.19
C ALA A 197 -9.71 -30.67 11.73
N ASP A 198 -9.08 -31.70 11.14
CA ASP A 198 -7.79 -32.22 11.60
C ASP A 198 -6.62 -31.27 11.28
N VAL A 199 -6.84 -30.26 10.44
CA VAL A 199 -5.80 -29.34 9.98
C VAL A 199 -5.20 -28.55 11.14
N GLU A 200 -6.01 -28.07 12.08
CA GLU A 200 -5.53 -27.35 13.27
C GLU A 200 -4.73 -28.29 14.21
N ASP A 201 -5.13 -29.56 14.24
CA ASP A 201 -4.59 -30.61 15.11
C ASP A 201 -3.42 -31.39 14.52
N GLU A 202 -3.14 -31.29 13.22
CA GLU A 202 -2.07 -32.07 12.57
C GLU A 202 -1.05 -31.20 11.82
N ALA A 203 -1.43 -30.00 11.37
CA ALA A 203 -0.54 -29.08 10.67
C ALA A 203 0.07 -28.00 11.58
N LEU A 204 0.96 -27.18 11.03
CA LEU A 204 1.50 -25.98 11.69
C LEU A 204 1.12 -24.72 10.91
N GLY A 205 0.40 -23.82 11.56
CA GLY A 205 0.04 -22.54 10.97
C GLY A 205 1.27 -21.67 10.67
N LEU A 206 1.23 -20.92 9.56
CA LEU A 206 2.28 -20.00 9.14
C LEU A 206 2.61 -18.97 10.21
N GLN A 207 1.62 -18.51 10.99
CA GLN A 207 1.86 -17.56 12.08
C GLN A 207 2.93 -18.07 13.06
N ARG A 208 2.98 -19.37 13.35
CA ARG A 208 4.01 -19.94 14.22
C ARG A 208 5.42 -19.84 13.63
N VAL A 209 5.54 -19.88 12.30
CA VAL A 209 6.81 -19.67 11.60
C VAL A 209 7.23 -18.21 11.67
N ARG A 210 6.27 -17.30 11.47
CA ARG A 210 6.47 -15.85 11.61
C ARG A 210 6.91 -15.47 13.03
N ASP A 211 6.27 -16.07 14.03
CA ASP A 211 6.66 -15.91 15.45
C ASP A 211 8.08 -16.39 15.72
N ALA A 212 8.57 -17.40 14.97
CA ALA A 212 9.92 -17.93 15.13
C ALA A 212 11.02 -16.99 14.58
N VAL A 213 10.71 -16.11 13.63
CA VAL A 213 11.64 -15.08 13.14
C VAL A 213 11.45 -13.73 13.84
N ALA A 214 10.34 -13.54 14.56
CA ALA A 214 9.94 -12.25 15.15
C ALA A 214 10.98 -11.64 16.11
N GLY A 215 11.82 -12.46 16.74
CA GLY A 215 12.88 -12.01 17.64
C GLY A 215 14.04 -11.28 16.98
N ALA A 216 14.20 -11.36 15.65
CA ALA A 216 15.37 -10.78 14.97
C ALA A 216 15.33 -9.25 14.93
N GLY A 217 16.51 -8.65 15.08
CA GLY A 217 16.70 -7.21 15.27
C GLY A 217 16.62 -6.36 14.01
N ARG A 218 16.98 -6.92 12.83
CA ARG A 218 17.08 -6.16 11.56
C ARG A 218 16.22 -6.71 10.43
N LEU A 219 16.30 -8.02 10.16
CA LEU A 219 15.62 -8.62 9.01
C LEU A 219 15.08 -10.01 9.34
N ARG A 220 13.81 -10.22 8.98
CA ARG A 220 13.08 -11.47 9.19
C ARG A 220 12.67 -12.00 7.81
N VAL A 221 13.03 -13.23 7.49
CA VAL A 221 12.77 -13.80 6.16
C VAL A 221 12.09 -15.16 6.32
N VAL A 222 10.97 -15.35 5.65
CA VAL A 222 10.26 -16.64 5.56
C VAL A 222 10.12 -17.00 4.08
N ILE A 223 10.72 -18.11 3.67
CA ILE A 223 10.68 -18.62 2.30
C ILE A 223 9.95 -19.96 2.32
N LEU A 224 8.85 -20.05 1.57
CA LEU A 224 8.00 -21.23 1.47
C LEU A 224 8.07 -21.78 0.04
N ASP A 225 8.84 -22.86 -0.11
CA ASP A 225 8.96 -23.64 -1.34
C ASP A 225 8.00 -24.83 -1.30
N ALA A 226 6.70 -24.52 -1.29
CA ALA A 226 5.66 -25.50 -1.13
C ALA A 226 4.65 -25.45 -2.26
N CYS A 227 4.31 -26.62 -2.80
CA CYS A 227 3.27 -26.75 -3.82
C CYS A 227 1.94 -26.21 -3.29
N ARG A 228 1.24 -25.44 -4.13
CA ARG A 228 -0.13 -24.98 -3.86
C ARG A 228 -1.20 -25.79 -4.58
N ASP A 229 -0.91 -27.04 -4.91
CA ASP A 229 -1.89 -28.07 -5.25
C ASP A 229 -1.73 -29.17 -4.19
N ASN A 230 -2.66 -29.20 -3.23
CA ASN A 230 -2.54 -30.04 -2.05
C ASN A 230 -3.18 -31.43 -2.29
N PRO A 231 -2.39 -32.53 -2.29
CA PRO A 231 -2.92 -33.88 -2.53
C PRO A 231 -3.87 -34.36 -1.43
N PHE A 232 -3.82 -33.78 -0.23
CA PHE A 232 -4.71 -34.13 0.87
C PHE A 232 -6.16 -33.68 0.61
N VAL A 233 -6.39 -32.64 -0.21
CA VAL A 233 -7.74 -32.14 -0.55
C VAL A 233 -8.59 -33.20 -1.25
N LYS A 234 -7.97 -34.11 -2.01
CA LYS A 234 -8.68 -35.20 -2.72
C LYS A 234 -9.16 -36.31 -1.80
N ARG A 235 -8.59 -36.42 -0.59
CA ARG A 235 -8.91 -37.48 0.40
C ARG A 235 -9.67 -36.97 1.61
N MET A 236 -9.61 -35.67 1.91
CA MET A 236 -10.30 -35.07 3.05
C MET A 236 -11.82 -35.16 2.92
N THR A 237 -12.50 -35.64 3.96
CA THR A 237 -13.95 -35.45 4.10
C THR A 237 -14.25 -34.02 4.54
N VAL A 238 -15.00 -33.29 3.73
CA VAL A 238 -15.46 -31.93 4.05
C VAL A 238 -16.66 -32.03 4.99
N SER A 239 -16.50 -31.66 6.25
CA SER A 239 -17.60 -31.65 7.22
C SER A 239 -18.58 -30.51 6.91
N ARG A 240 -19.89 -30.77 7.02
CA ARG A 240 -21.00 -29.82 6.73
C ARG A 240 -20.99 -28.50 7.55
N ARG A 241 -20.04 -28.32 8.47
CA ARG A 241 -19.81 -27.11 9.28
C ARG A 241 -18.45 -26.46 9.03
N SER A 242 -17.65 -26.96 8.08
CA SER A 242 -16.25 -26.56 7.92
C SER A 242 -15.96 -26.03 6.52
N VAL A 243 -15.08 -25.02 6.50
CA VAL A 243 -14.61 -24.26 5.35
C VAL A 243 -14.03 -25.18 4.26
N VAL A 244 -14.28 -24.84 2.99
CA VAL A 244 -13.73 -25.55 1.82
C VAL A 244 -12.19 -25.53 1.89
N PRO A 245 -11.50 -26.69 1.81
CA PRO A 245 -10.05 -26.72 1.70
C PRO A 245 -9.59 -26.01 0.41
N GLY A 246 -8.65 -25.09 0.53
CA GLY A 246 -8.11 -24.34 -0.60
C GLY A 246 -7.10 -25.13 -1.44
N ARG A 247 -6.80 -24.59 -2.62
CA ARG A 247 -5.64 -24.86 -3.51
C ARG A 247 -4.38 -25.39 -2.78
N GLY A 248 -3.95 -24.62 -1.79
CA GLY A 248 -2.56 -24.51 -1.32
C GLY A 248 -2.37 -23.21 -0.52
N LEU A 249 -1.16 -22.77 -0.17
CA LEU A 249 -0.90 -21.65 0.77
C LEU A 249 -1.37 -20.23 0.36
N GLY A 250 -2.56 -19.73 0.75
CA GLY A 250 -3.11 -18.36 0.65
C GLY A 250 -2.18 -17.14 0.78
N ARG A 251 -2.68 -15.95 0.37
CA ARG A 251 -1.97 -14.65 0.47
C ARG A 251 -1.77 -14.21 1.93
N VAL A 252 -0.65 -13.50 2.20
CA VAL A 252 -0.27 -13.04 3.56
C VAL A 252 0.13 -11.57 3.54
N GLU A 253 -0.12 -10.85 4.63
CA GLU A 253 0.39 -9.50 4.88
C GLU A 253 1.65 -9.59 5.76
N ALA A 254 2.73 -8.88 5.39
CA ALA A 254 4.00 -8.90 6.11
C ALA A 254 4.10 -7.78 7.17
N ASP A 255 4.64 -8.10 8.35
CA ASP A 255 4.85 -7.14 9.45
C ASP A 255 6.19 -6.38 9.32
N ALA A 256 6.42 -5.32 10.10
CA ALA A 256 7.63 -4.51 9.98
C ALA A 256 8.94 -5.35 10.00
N ALA A 257 9.79 -5.13 8.97
CA ALA A 257 11.04 -5.86 8.71
C ALA A 257 10.94 -7.37 8.41
N GLU A 258 9.76 -7.87 8.04
CA GLU A 258 9.52 -9.25 7.59
C GLU A 258 9.31 -9.39 6.07
N VAL A 259 10.04 -10.30 5.43
CA VAL A 259 9.86 -10.70 4.04
C VAL A 259 9.28 -12.11 4.00
N ILE A 260 8.15 -12.31 3.31
CA ILE A 260 7.55 -13.64 3.11
C ILE A 260 7.52 -13.94 1.63
N ALA A 261 8.24 -14.96 1.19
CA ALA A 261 8.38 -15.35 -0.21
C ALA A 261 7.81 -16.75 -0.45
N PHE A 262 6.95 -16.88 -1.45
CA PHE A 262 6.28 -18.11 -1.87
C PHE A 262 6.77 -18.53 -3.26
N SER A 263 6.97 -19.82 -3.47
CA SER A 263 7.37 -20.36 -4.78
C SER A 263 6.31 -20.17 -5.87
N ALA A 264 5.02 -20.00 -5.50
CA ALA A 264 3.94 -19.69 -6.45
C ALA A 264 2.85 -18.75 -5.87
N ALA A 265 2.24 -17.96 -6.76
CA ALA A 265 1.13 -17.05 -6.48
C ALA A 265 -0.18 -17.75 -6.10
N GLU A 266 -1.17 -16.97 -5.64
CA GLU A 266 -2.46 -17.50 -5.21
C GLU A 266 -3.22 -18.26 -6.29
N GLY A 267 -3.64 -19.49 -5.97
CA GLY A 267 -4.31 -20.40 -6.89
C GLY A 267 -3.44 -20.96 -8.01
N LYS A 268 -2.11 -20.78 -7.95
CA LYS A 268 -1.14 -21.28 -8.94
C LYS A 268 -0.22 -22.33 -8.32
N THR A 269 0.11 -23.36 -9.08
CA THR A 269 0.96 -24.47 -8.62
C THR A 269 2.44 -24.14 -8.84
N ALA A 270 3.30 -24.58 -7.93
CA ALA A 270 4.74 -24.59 -8.14
C ALA A 270 5.13 -25.96 -8.72
N GLY A 271 6.02 -25.98 -9.70
CA GLY A 271 6.53 -27.22 -10.26
C GLY A 271 7.71 -27.73 -9.44
N ASP A 272 7.75 -29.03 -9.16
CA ASP A 272 8.95 -29.68 -8.61
C ASP A 272 10.11 -29.70 -9.61
N GLY A 273 9.84 -29.47 -10.91
CA GLY A 273 10.81 -29.49 -12.00
C GLY A 273 11.26 -30.90 -12.39
N GLN A 274 11.99 -30.98 -13.52
CA GLN A 274 12.59 -32.24 -14.03
C GLN A 274 14.09 -32.38 -13.69
N GLY A 275 14.67 -31.36 -13.04
CA GLY A 275 16.10 -31.28 -12.68
C GLY A 275 16.42 -31.88 -11.32
N GLU A 276 17.63 -31.62 -10.82
CA GLU A 276 18.08 -32.07 -9.49
C GLU A 276 17.37 -31.35 -8.33
N ASN A 277 17.02 -30.08 -8.53
CA ASN A 277 16.34 -29.18 -7.58
C ASN A 277 15.12 -28.54 -8.25
N SER A 278 14.18 -28.01 -7.44
CA SER A 278 13.03 -27.25 -7.94
C SER A 278 13.48 -25.99 -8.71
N PRO A 279 12.69 -25.48 -9.67
CA PRO A 279 13.00 -24.22 -10.36
C PRO A 279 13.15 -23.05 -9.39
N TYR A 280 12.38 -23.04 -8.30
CA TYR A 280 12.44 -22.00 -7.27
C TYR A 280 13.72 -22.12 -6.42
N ALA A 281 14.04 -23.30 -5.91
CA ALA A 281 15.29 -23.55 -5.20
C ALA A 281 16.51 -23.23 -6.07
N SER A 282 16.47 -23.61 -7.35
CA SER A 282 17.54 -23.31 -8.31
C SER A 282 17.74 -21.81 -8.53
N ALA A 283 16.68 -21.01 -8.55
CA ALA A 283 16.77 -19.56 -8.65
C ALA A 283 17.26 -18.93 -7.35
N LEU A 284 16.78 -19.39 -6.19
CA LEU A 284 17.28 -18.97 -4.88
C LEU A 284 18.77 -19.24 -4.73
N MET A 285 19.26 -20.41 -5.16
CA MET A 285 20.69 -20.73 -5.10
C MET A 285 21.57 -19.76 -5.88
N LYS A 286 21.05 -19.14 -6.94
CA LYS A 286 21.78 -18.14 -7.74
C LYS A 286 21.82 -16.77 -7.09
N ARG A 287 20.75 -16.39 -6.36
CA ARG A 287 20.50 -14.99 -5.96
C ARG A 287 20.51 -14.75 -4.45
N LEU A 288 20.16 -15.74 -3.65
CA LEU A 288 19.81 -15.56 -2.23
C LEU A 288 20.96 -14.98 -1.39
N VAL A 289 22.21 -15.28 -1.73
CA VAL A 289 23.39 -14.82 -0.99
C VAL A 289 24.26 -13.85 -1.80
N GLU A 290 23.69 -13.22 -2.83
CA GLU A 290 24.40 -12.25 -3.67
C GLU A 290 24.79 -11.01 -2.84
N PRO A 291 26.10 -10.72 -2.63
CA PRO A 291 26.50 -9.67 -1.69
C PRO A 291 26.11 -8.26 -2.14
N GLY A 292 25.58 -7.47 -1.20
CA GLY A 292 25.21 -6.07 -1.43
C GLY A 292 23.95 -5.87 -2.27
N VAL A 293 23.16 -6.93 -2.52
CA VAL A 293 21.89 -6.82 -3.23
C VAL A 293 20.76 -6.64 -2.22
N ASP A 294 20.01 -5.55 -2.39
CA ASP A 294 18.79 -5.30 -1.63
C ASP A 294 17.79 -6.44 -1.82
N VAL A 295 17.18 -6.91 -0.73
CA VAL A 295 16.28 -8.07 -0.73
C VAL A 295 15.12 -7.92 -1.72
N ARG A 296 14.65 -6.70 -2.02
CA ARG A 296 13.60 -6.47 -3.02
C ARG A 296 14.08 -6.77 -4.43
N ARG A 297 15.31 -6.36 -4.77
CA ARG A 297 15.94 -6.67 -6.06
C ARG A 297 16.29 -8.16 -6.17
N LEU A 298 16.82 -8.73 -5.09
CA LEU A 298 17.16 -10.16 -5.00
C LEU A 298 15.97 -11.03 -5.39
N PHE A 299 14.82 -10.82 -4.75
CA PHE A 299 13.61 -11.59 -5.04
C PHE A 299 12.98 -11.23 -6.39
N GLY A 300 13.20 -10.03 -6.91
CA GLY A 300 12.89 -9.70 -8.31
C GLY A 300 13.70 -10.54 -9.30
N PHE A 301 15.00 -10.71 -9.07
CA PHE A 301 15.82 -11.60 -9.90
C PHE A 301 15.41 -13.07 -9.77
N VAL A 302 15.04 -13.52 -8.56
CA VAL A 302 14.49 -14.87 -8.35
C VAL A 302 13.20 -15.05 -9.17
N TYR A 303 12.31 -14.05 -9.16
CA TYR A 303 11.08 -14.09 -9.95
C TYR A 303 11.36 -14.25 -11.46
N ASP A 304 12.28 -13.46 -12.00
CA ASP A 304 12.66 -13.51 -13.42
C ASP A 304 13.33 -14.84 -13.79
N ASP A 305 14.20 -15.36 -12.93
CA ASP A 305 14.89 -16.63 -13.15
C ASP A 305 13.90 -17.81 -13.16
N VAL A 306 12.90 -17.82 -12.27
CA VAL A 306 11.87 -18.86 -12.20
C VAL A 306 10.95 -18.83 -13.41
N ARG A 307 10.43 -17.65 -13.77
CA ARG A 307 9.57 -17.51 -14.96
C ARG A 307 10.28 -17.94 -16.23
N ARG A 308 11.56 -17.62 -16.36
CA ARG A 308 12.37 -18.02 -17.51
C ARG A 308 12.59 -19.53 -17.55
N ALA A 309 12.88 -20.15 -16.40
CA ALA A 309 13.09 -21.60 -16.30
C ALA A 309 11.81 -22.40 -16.58
N THR A 310 10.64 -21.83 -16.27
CA THR A 310 9.32 -22.50 -16.38
C THR A 310 8.50 -22.01 -17.58
N ALA A 311 9.07 -21.17 -18.45
CA ALA A 311 8.37 -20.57 -19.59
C ALA A 311 7.74 -21.58 -20.56
N ALA A 312 8.32 -22.79 -20.64
CA ALA A 312 7.87 -23.87 -21.51
C ALA A 312 6.88 -24.85 -20.83
N GLU A 313 6.49 -24.63 -19.58
CA GLU A 313 5.56 -25.52 -18.88
C GLU A 313 4.14 -25.45 -19.48
N PRO A 314 3.42 -26.58 -19.62
CA PRO A 314 2.07 -26.59 -20.20
C PRO A 314 1.04 -25.76 -19.42
N THR A 315 1.28 -25.55 -18.12
CA THR A 315 0.46 -24.73 -17.22
C THR A 315 0.77 -23.23 -17.31
N GLY A 316 1.72 -22.84 -18.15
CA GLY A 316 2.33 -21.51 -18.17
C GLY A 316 3.47 -21.38 -17.14
N PRO A 317 4.28 -20.29 -17.22
CA PRO A 317 5.39 -20.07 -16.30
C PRO A 317 4.91 -19.95 -14.85
N GLN A 318 5.68 -20.55 -13.95
CA GLN A 318 5.51 -20.40 -12.50
C GLN A 318 5.75 -18.94 -12.10
N GLU A 319 4.88 -18.41 -11.24
CA GLU A 319 4.93 -17.02 -10.77
C GLU A 319 5.15 -16.98 -9.26
N PRO A 320 6.38 -16.79 -8.77
CA PRO A 320 6.63 -16.59 -7.35
C PRO A 320 5.90 -15.35 -6.80
N ALA A 321 5.52 -15.38 -5.52
CA ALA A 321 4.88 -14.24 -4.85
C ALA A 321 5.67 -13.84 -3.62
N VAL A 322 6.02 -12.55 -3.49
CA VAL A 322 6.80 -12.06 -2.37
C VAL A 322 6.11 -10.87 -1.73
N TYR A 323 6.00 -10.92 -0.40
CA TYR A 323 5.39 -9.91 0.43
C TYR A 323 6.49 -9.23 1.23
N PHE A 324 6.76 -7.97 0.88
CA PHE A 324 7.66 -7.11 1.62
C PHE A 324 6.87 -6.26 2.62
N PRO A 325 7.48 -5.86 3.74
CA PRO A 325 6.85 -4.93 4.65
C PRO A 325 7.12 -3.50 4.15
N ARG A 326 6.63 -2.51 4.89
CA ARG A 326 6.98 -1.10 4.68
C ARG A 326 8.44 -0.85 5.07
N MET A 327 9.39 -1.33 4.26
CA MET A 327 10.81 -1.01 4.40
C MET A 327 11.05 0.41 3.89
N GLY A 328 11.84 1.19 4.63
CA GLY A 328 12.21 2.55 4.23
C GLY A 328 13.06 2.60 2.95
N GLY A 329 13.58 3.78 2.63
CA GLY A 329 14.41 4.02 1.45
C GLY A 329 15.84 3.45 1.52
N GLU A 330 16.19 2.80 2.63
CA GLU A 330 17.49 2.15 2.85
C GLU A 330 17.54 0.79 2.16
N ASP A 331 18.72 0.42 1.67
CA ASP A 331 18.96 -0.92 1.13
C ASP A 331 19.03 -1.91 2.30
N VAL A 332 18.18 -2.93 2.26
CA VAL A 332 18.18 -4.02 3.23
C VAL A 332 18.77 -5.23 2.54
N VAL A 333 20.04 -5.54 2.82
CA VAL A 333 20.75 -6.65 2.17
C VAL A 333 20.77 -7.89 3.07
N LEU A 334 20.75 -9.08 2.48
CA LEU A 334 20.87 -10.35 3.23
C LEU A 334 22.34 -10.67 3.57
N VAL A 335 23.26 -10.30 2.67
CA VAL A 335 24.71 -10.47 2.81
C VAL A 335 25.38 -9.16 2.44
N GLU A 336 26.14 -8.58 3.37
CA GLU A 336 26.88 -7.34 3.14
C GLU A 336 28.02 -7.52 2.13
N LYS A 337 28.27 -6.50 1.30
CA LYS A 337 29.44 -6.48 0.42
C LYS A 337 30.67 -6.18 1.27
N SER A 338 31.52 -7.20 1.50
CA SER A 338 32.72 -7.04 2.32
C SER A 338 33.62 -5.93 1.75
N ALA A 339 33.87 -4.89 2.55
CA ALA A 339 34.75 -3.78 2.21
C ALA A 339 36.21 -4.22 2.36
N ALA A 340 36.73 -4.96 1.39
CA ALA A 340 38.16 -5.15 1.23
C ALA A 340 38.77 -3.93 0.52
N THR A 341 39.51 -3.14 1.29
CA THR A 341 40.63 -2.29 0.89
C THR A 341 40.33 -1.12 -0.06
N ASN A 342 40.21 0.09 0.52
CA ASN A 342 41.08 1.21 0.19
C ASN A 342 40.92 2.33 1.24
N ALA A 343 41.92 2.42 2.12
CA ALA A 343 42.22 3.64 2.85
C ALA A 343 42.73 4.70 1.86
N THR A 344 42.30 5.96 2.01
CA THR A 344 43.10 7.20 1.94
C THR A 344 42.16 8.41 1.76
N THR A 345 42.05 9.22 2.83
CA THR A 345 41.90 10.70 2.84
C THR A 345 40.59 11.27 2.26
N THR A 346 39.72 11.93 3.03
CA THR A 346 40.00 13.26 3.61
C THR A 346 39.01 13.61 4.73
N THR A 347 39.58 13.92 5.88
CA THR A 347 39.03 14.64 7.04
C THR A 347 38.27 15.92 6.64
N MET A 348 37.13 16.19 7.26
CA MET A 348 36.79 17.52 7.83
C MET A 348 35.59 17.42 8.78
N VAL A 349 35.94 17.47 10.08
CA VAL A 349 35.30 18.21 11.19
C VAL A 349 33.79 18.07 11.39
N ALA A 350 33.45 17.33 12.45
CA ALA A 350 32.20 17.48 13.18
C ALA A 350 32.26 18.71 14.10
N THR A 351 31.19 19.50 14.12
CA THR A 351 30.86 20.38 15.24
C THR A 351 29.50 20.00 15.79
N THR A 352 29.52 19.68 17.08
CA THR A 352 28.40 19.44 17.99
C THR A 352 27.45 20.63 18.05
N THR A 353 26.13 20.39 18.09
CA THR A 353 25.20 21.22 18.86
C THR A 353 24.04 20.37 19.39
N THR A 354 23.86 20.49 20.70
CA THR A 354 22.80 19.98 21.57
C THR A 354 21.44 20.63 21.33
N GLY A 355 20.37 19.84 21.40
CA GLY A 355 19.07 20.23 21.97
C GLY A 355 18.09 21.00 21.08
N ASN A 356 17.06 20.30 20.58
CA ASN A 356 15.65 20.76 20.50
C ASN A 356 14.71 19.59 20.10
N PRO A 357 13.42 19.61 20.50
CA PRO A 357 12.46 18.53 20.21
C PRO A 357 12.17 18.43 18.70
N PRO A 358 11.75 17.25 18.20
CA PRO A 358 11.68 17.00 16.76
C PRO A 358 10.64 17.92 16.10
N PRO A 359 11.00 18.62 15.00
CA PRO A 359 10.03 19.38 14.23
C PRO A 359 9.07 18.43 13.49
N ALA A 360 7.87 18.93 13.22
CA ALA A 360 6.84 18.23 12.46
C ALA A 360 7.40 17.64 11.15
N GLN A 361 7.07 16.39 10.89
CA GLN A 361 7.51 15.63 9.72
C GLN A 361 7.16 16.39 8.43
N THR A 362 8.18 16.83 7.72
CA THR A 362 8.09 17.22 6.32
C THR A 362 7.68 16.01 5.47
N PRO A 363 6.91 16.18 4.38
CA PRO A 363 6.64 15.08 3.45
C PRO A 363 7.96 14.49 2.97
N ASP A 364 8.08 13.17 2.98
CA ASP A 364 9.24 12.47 2.44
C ASP A 364 9.31 12.69 0.92
N LEU A 365 10.10 13.68 0.50
CA LEU A 365 10.31 14.03 -0.90
C LEU A 365 10.93 12.86 -1.68
N ASP A 366 11.64 11.93 -1.02
CA ASP A 366 12.28 10.78 -1.65
C ASP A 366 11.29 9.64 -1.94
N ALA A 367 10.26 9.45 -1.11
CA ALA A 367 9.19 8.47 -1.37
C ALA A 367 8.30 8.90 -2.54
N LEU A 368 8.00 10.21 -2.65
CA LEU A 368 7.30 10.78 -3.80
C LEU A 368 8.13 10.64 -5.07
N ALA A 369 9.42 10.96 -5.03
CA ALA A 369 10.34 10.78 -6.16
C ALA A 369 10.47 9.31 -6.60
N GLN A 370 10.44 8.35 -5.67
CA GLN A 370 10.50 6.93 -6.01
C GLN A 370 9.23 6.44 -6.74
N GLY A 371 8.05 6.80 -6.24
CA GLY A 371 6.78 6.42 -6.88
C GLY A 371 6.67 7.02 -8.28
N ASP A 372 6.98 8.31 -8.38
CA ASP A 372 7.03 9.06 -9.63
C ASP A 372 8.03 8.47 -10.64
N PHE A 373 9.20 8.01 -10.16
CA PHE A 373 10.21 7.33 -10.98
C PHE A 373 9.73 5.97 -11.50
N GLN A 374 9.06 5.17 -10.66
CA GLN A 374 8.52 3.87 -11.07
C GLN A 374 7.42 4.01 -12.13
N ILE A 375 6.63 5.08 -12.03
CA ILE A 375 5.62 5.39 -13.04
C ILE A 375 6.31 5.76 -14.37
N ALA A 376 7.29 6.66 -14.36
CA ALA A 376 8.08 7.00 -15.55
C ALA A 376 8.74 5.76 -16.18
N ALA A 377 9.30 4.87 -15.35
CA ALA A 377 9.91 3.61 -15.76
C ALA A 377 8.92 2.65 -16.43
N ARG A 378 7.67 2.59 -15.96
CA ARG A 378 6.64 1.70 -16.50
C ARG A 378 6.10 2.17 -17.85
N ILE A 379 6.06 3.49 -18.08
CA ILE A 379 5.64 4.07 -19.36
C ILE A 379 6.75 3.96 -20.39
N ALA A 380 7.99 4.19 -19.95
CA ALA A 380 9.20 4.09 -20.76
C ALA A 380 9.20 4.98 -22.03
N THR A 381 8.76 6.24 -21.92
CA THR A 381 8.85 7.24 -23.01
C THR A 381 9.68 8.47 -22.62
N VAL A 382 10.20 9.22 -23.60
CA VAL A 382 11.00 10.43 -23.37
C VAL A 382 10.19 11.47 -22.59
N GLU A 383 8.91 11.64 -22.91
CA GLU A 383 8.01 12.61 -22.27
C GLU A 383 7.75 12.26 -20.79
N ALA A 384 7.62 10.98 -20.47
CA ALA A 384 7.44 10.53 -19.10
C ALA A 384 8.69 10.79 -18.23
N TRP A 385 9.88 10.60 -18.81
CA TRP A 385 11.13 10.95 -18.14
C TRP A 385 11.37 12.46 -18.07
N ASP A 386 10.94 13.23 -19.06
CA ASP A 386 10.99 14.70 -19.04
C ASP A 386 10.11 15.27 -17.95
N ALA A 387 8.85 14.81 -17.84
CA ALA A 387 7.94 15.21 -16.77
C ALA A 387 8.47 14.84 -15.38
N PHE A 388 9.11 13.66 -15.26
CA PHE A 388 9.81 13.27 -14.03
C PHE A 388 10.96 14.24 -13.70
N LEU A 389 11.81 14.56 -14.68
CA LEU A 389 12.99 15.41 -14.50
C LEU A 389 12.66 16.88 -14.27
N GLU A 390 11.51 17.36 -14.75
CA GLU A 390 11.02 18.71 -14.45
C GLU A 390 10.65 18.86 -12.98
N ARG A 391 10.03 17.83 -12.39
CA ARG A 391 9.60 17.81 -10.99
C ARG A 391 10.71 17.39 -10.03
N HIS A 392 11.52 16.42 -10.44
CA HIS A 392 12.59 15.79 -9.66
C HIS A 392 13.93 15.96 -10.38
N GLY A 393 14.26 17.20 -10.73
CA GLY A 393 15.49 17.53 -11.48
C GLY A 393 16.78 17.31 -10.69
N THR A 394 16.69 17.14 -9.37
CA THR A 394 17.83 16.88 -8.47
C THR A 394 17.54 15.67 -7.60
N GLY A 395 18.57 14.98 -7.10
CA GLY A 395 18.43 13.78 -6.27
C GLY A 395 18.70 12.47 -7.01
N ARG A 396 18.70 11.35 -6.29
CA ARG A 396 19.19 10.04 -6.76
C ARG A 396 18.46 9.53 -8.02
N TYR A 397 17.16 9.75 -8.11
CA TYR A 397 16.34 9.30 -9.24
C TYR A 397 16.51 10.19 -10.49
N ALA A 398 16.91 11.45 -10.32
CA ALA A 398 17.15 12.39 -11.43
C ALA A 398 18.32 11.93 -12.31
N VAL A 399 19.33 11.29 -11.73
CA VAL A 399 20.48 10.76 -12.48
C VAL A 399 20.03 9.59 -13.36
N TRP A 400 19.23 8.69 -12.82
CA TRP A 400 18.70 7.54 -13.56
C TRP A 400 17.68 7.94 -14.61
N ALA A 401 16.79 8.89 -14.30
CA ALA A 401 15.81 9.37 -15.27
C ALA A 401 16.47 10.06 -16.47
N ARG A 402 17.56 10.81 -16.27
CA ARG A 402 18.37 11.35 -17.39
C ARG A 402 19.00 10.23 -18.23
N ALA A 403 19.45 9.16 -17.58
CA ALA A 403 20.05 8.02 -18.28
C ALA A 403 19.00 7.25 -19.10
N GLU A 404 17.83 6.96 -18.54
CA GLU A 404 16.74 6.26 -19.26
C GLU A 404 16.16 7.12 -20.38
N ARG A 405 15.94 8.42 -20.14
CA ARG A 405 15.61 9.38 -21.19
C ARG A 405 16.64 9.38 -22.31
N GLY A 406 17.93 9.41 -21.97
CA GLY A 406 19.03 9.40 -22.93
C GLY A 406 19.07 8.13 -23.78
N LYS A 407 18.81 6.96 -23.18
CA LYS A 407 18.68 5.69 -23.90
C LYS A 407 17.55 5.73 -24.92
N LEU A 408 16.38 6.26 -24.54
CA LEU A 408 15.23 6.35 -25.43
C LEU A 408 15.42 7.40 -26.53
N ALA A 409 16.09 8.51 -26.23
CA ALA A 409 16.45 9.53 -27.22
C ALA A 409 17.49 9.03 -28.24
N ALA A 410 18.39 8.13 -27.83
CA ALA A 410 19.40 7.53 -28.70
C ALA A 410 18.83 6.46 -29.67
N VAL A 411 17.60 5.99 -29.45
CA VAL A 411 16.90 4.99 -30.28
C VAL A 411 16.04 5.64 -31.37
N LEU A 412 16.06 6.98 -31.52
CA LEU A 412 15.41 7.68 -32.63
C LEU A 412 16.40 7.92 -33.79
N PRO A 413 16.42 7.09 -34.85
CA PRO A 413 16.86 7.55 -36.15
C PRO A 413 15.78 8.43 -36.78
N THR A 414 16.24 9.54 -37.34
CA THR A 414 15.51 10.37 -38.31
C THR A 414 15.08 9.53 -39.50
N GLY A 415 13.79 9.59 -39.87
CA GLY A 415 13.29 9.04 -41.13
C GLY A 415 12.06 8.16 -40.99
N ARG A 416 10.93 8.69 -41.45
CA ARG A 416 9.71 7.93 -41.74
C ARG A 416 10.02 6.97 -42.92
N PRO A 417 9.81 5.65 -42.84
CA PRO A 417 9.70 4.84 -44.03
C PRO A 417 8.29 5.03 -44.59
N GLU A 418 8.19 5.59 -45.80
CA GLU A 418 7.01 5.37 -46.65
C GLU A 418 6.92 3.87 -46.94
N GLY A 419 5.87 3.23 -46.42
CA GLY A 419 5.53 1.86 -46.79
C GLY A 419 4.97 1.82 -48.22
N PRO A 420 5.21 0.73 -48.97
CA PRO A 420 4.77 0.64 -50.36
C PRO A 420 3.24 0.58 -50.46
N ALA A 421 2.71 1.26 -51.47
CA ALA A 421 1.30 1.27 -51.83
C ALA A 421 0.80 -0.16 -52.12
N GLY A 422 -0.02 -0.69 -51.21
CA GLY A 422 -0.86 -1.86 -51.47
C GLY A 422 -2.07 -1.45 -52.32
N GLN A 423 -2.25 -2.14 -53.44
CA GLN A 423 -3.39 -2.03 -54.35
C GLN A 423 -4.72 -2.39 -53.66
N PRO A 424 -5.87 -1.89 -54.18
CA PRO A 424 -7.15 -1.97 -53.52
C PRO A 424 -7.70 -3.40 -53.53
N GLU A 425 -7.99 -3.94 -52.35
CA GLU A 425 -8.87 -5.10 -52.22
C GLU A 425 -10.28 -4.73 -52.72
N GLY A 426 -10.86 -5.61 -53.53
CA GLY A 426 -12.16 -5.44 -54.15
C GLY A 426 -13.31 -5.30 -53.15
N PRO A 427 -14.53 -5.01 -53.63
CA PRO A 427 -15.64 -4.65 -52.77
C PRO A 427 -16.01 -5.81 -51.84
N VAL A 428 -15.68 -5.65 -50.55
CA VAL A 428 -16.25 -6.47 -49.48
C VAL A 428 -17.76 -6.25 -49.52
N GLY A 429 -18.49 -7.33 -49.81
CA GLY A 429 -19.94 -7.34 -49.76
C GLY A 429 -20.43 -6.79 -48.42
N LYS A 430 -21.45 -5.93 -48.48
CA LYS A 430 -22.16 -5.43 -47.28
C LYS A 430 -22.46 -6.63 -46.38
N PRO A 431 -22.11 -6.59 -45.08
CA PRO A 431 -22.59 -7.62 -44.18
C PRO A 431 -24.12 -7.55 -44.17
N ASP A 432 -24.76 -8.66 -44.51
CA ASP A 432 -26.20 -8.82 -44.37
C ASP A 432 -26.58 -8.49 -42.94
N ARG A 433 -27.41 -7.45 -42.81
CA ARG A 433 -27.99 -7.00 -41.54
C ARG A 433 -28.89 -8.14 -41.05
N PRO A 434 -28.61 -8.83 -39.93
CA PRO A 434 -29.59 -9.76 -39.39
C PRO A 434 -30.81 -8.94 -38.95
N ALA A 435 -32.00 -9.45 -39.27
CA ALA A 435 -33.28 -8.80 -39.05
C ALA A 435 -33.41 -8.30 -37.58
N SER A 436 -33.48 -6.97 -37.41
CA SER A 436 -33.59 -6.30 -36.10
C SER A 436 -34.75 -6.82 -35.24
N GLY A 437 -35.82 -7.34 -35.85
CA GLY A 437 -36.99 -7.85 -35.13
C GLY A 437 -36.74 -9.12 -34.29
N ARG A 438 -35.73 -9.95 -34.61
CA ARG A 438 -35.49 -11.23 -33.89
C ARG A 438 -34.63 -11.06 -32.63
N VAL A 439 -33.78 -10.02 -32.60
CA VAL A 439 -32.96 -9.63 -31.42
C VAL A 439 -33.83 -8.88 -30.40
N GLU A 440 -34.75 -8.04 -30.87
CA GLU A 440 -35.64 -7.26 -30.00
C GLU A 440 -36.63 -8.15 -29.24
N GLU A 441 -37.13 -9.22 -29.88
CA GLU A 441 -38.00 -10.22 -29.25
C GLU A 441 -37.26 -11.10 -28.22
N THR A 442 -35.98 -11.41 -28.44
CA THR A 442 -35.17 -12.23 -27.53
C THR A 442 -34.62 -11.45 -26.34
N CYS A 443 -34.11 -10.23 -26.55
CA CYS A 443 -33.67 -9.35 -25.45
C CYS A 443 -34.85 -8.75 -24.67
N GLY A 444 -36.05 -8.65 -25.26
CA GLY A 444 -37.25 -8.16 -24.57
C GLY A 444 -37.58 -8.93 -23.29
N LYS A 445 -37.39 -10.26 -23.29
CA LYS A 445 -37.56 -11.11 -22.09
C LYS A 445 -36.49 -10.86 -21.03
N VAL A 446 -35.28 -10.48 -21.45
CA VAL A 446 -34.19 -10.12 -20.52
C VAL A 446 -34.54 -8.82 -19.80
N TRP A 447 -34.94 -7.78 -20.53
CA TRP A 447 -35.30 -6.50 -19.93
C TRP A 447 -36.49 -6.60 -18.95
N GLN A 448 -37.48 -7.45 -19.25
CA GLN A 448 -38.55 -7.76 -18.29
C GLN A 448 -38.01 -8.42 -17.00
N ARG A 449 -37.01 -9.30 -17.11
CA ARG A 449 -36.39 -9.97 -15.95
C ARG A 449 -35.53 -9.02 -15.13
N LEU A 450 -34.83 -8.07 -15.77
CA LEU A 450 -34.01 -7.07 -15.06
C LEU A 450 -34.85 -6.19 -14.12
N ALA A 451 -36.11 -5.93 -14.47
CA ALA A 451 -37.08 -5.24 -13.61
C ALA A 451 -37.67 -6.12 -12.50
N GLY A 452 -37.37 -7.42 -12.50
CA GLY A 452 -37.89 -8.42 -11.57
C GLY A 452 -37.00 -8.63 -10.33
N PRO A 453 -37.16 -9.76 -9.61
CA PRO A 453 -36.31 -10.08 -8.48
C PRO A 453 -34.84 -10.22 -8.90
N PRO A 454 -33.87 -9.94 -8.00
CA PRO A 454 -32.47 -10.00 -8.34
C PRO A 454 -32.02 -11.40 -8.75
N ALA A 455 -31.19 -11.46 -9.78
CA ALA A 455 -30.69 -12.71 -10.36
C ALA A 455 -29.33 -12.50 -11.02
N THR A 456 -28.44 -13.49 -10.87
CA THR A 456 -27.14 -13.50 -11.55
C THR A 456 -27.34 -13.52 -13.06
N LEU A 457 -26.66 -12.61 -13.76
CA LEU A 457 -26.76 -12.50 -15.21
C LEU A 457 -25.94 -13.61 -15.90
N SER A 458 -26.53 -14.25 -16.91
CA SER A 458 -25.77 -15.08 -17.84
C SER A 458 -25.02 -14.21 -18.86
N ALA A 459 -24.05 -14.78 -19.56
CA ALA A 459 -23.36 -14.09 -20.65
C ALA A 459 -24.33 -13.60 -21.75
N PHE A 460 -25.43 -14.33 -21.97
CA PHE A 460 -26.48 -13.90 -22.90
C PHE A 460 -27.28 -12.71 -22.35
N ASP A 461 -27.72 -12.76 -21.08
CA ASP A 461 -28.44 -11.64 -20.47
C ASP A 461 -27.58 -10.36 -20.50
N GLU A 462 -26.28 -10.51 -20.23
CA GLU A 462 -25.30 -9.43 -20.29
C GLU A 462 -25.14 -8.83 -21.69
N SER A 463 -25.19 -9.65 -22.74
CA SER A 463 -25.13 -9.17 -24.13
C SER A 463 -26.32 -8.29 -24.53
N CYS A 464 -27.45 -8.42 -23.83
CA CYS A 464 -28.66 -7.62 -24.04
C CYS A 464 -28.68 -6.30 -23.24
N LEU A 465 -27.69 -6.05 -22.38
CA LEU A 465 -27.63 -4.83 -21.57
C LEU A 465 -27.32 -3.60 -22.42
N ARG A 466 -28.01 -2.50 -22.13
CA ARG A 466 -27.84 -1.19 -22.76
C ARG A 466 -27.36 -0.16 -21.72
N PRO A 467 -26.66 0.91 -22.16
CA PRO A 467 -26.35 2.03 -21.28
C PRO A 467 -27.60 2.56 -20.57
N GLY A 468 -27.51 2.73 -19.24
CA GLY A 468 -28.61 3.15 -18.38
C GLY A 468 -29.49 2.01 -17.86
N ASP A 469 -29.38 0.79 -18.37
CA ASP A 469 -30.08 -0.36 -17.78
C ASP A 469 -29.57 -0.58 -16.35
N GLU A 470 -30.50 -0.93 -15.45
CA GLU A 470 -30.22 -1.23 -14.05
C GLU A 470 -30.42 -2.72 -13.78
N PHE A 471 -29.55 -3.30 -12.95
CA PHE A 471 -29.68 -4.70 -12.54
C PHE A 471 -29.12 -4.93 -11.15
N ARG A 472 -29.49 -6.06 -10.56
CA ARG A 472 -28.98 -6.53 -9.26
C ARG A 472 -28.92 -8.04 -9.27
N GLU A 473 -27.78 -8.59 -8.85
CA GLU A 473 -27.52 -10.03 -8.99
C GLU A 473 -27.96 -10.87 -7.78
N CYS A 474 -28.15 -10.24 -6.61
CA CYS A 474 -28.62 -10.89 -5.39
C CYS A 474 -29.33 -9.89 -4.45
N ASP A 475 -30.07 -10.36 -3.44
CA ASP A 475 -30.86 -9.50 -2.53
C ASP A 475 -30.04 -8.50 -1.72
N VAL A 476 -28.77 -8.84 -1.48
CA VAL A 476 -27.80 -8.01 -0.74
C VAL A 476 -26.79 -7.32 -1.66
N CYS A 477 -26.87 -7.58 -2.97
CA CYS A 477 -26.01 -6.95 -3.97
C CYS A 477 -26.43 -5.51 -4.22
N PRO A 478 -25.50 -4.62 -4.60
CA PRO A 478 -25.85 -3.28 -5.06
C PRO A 478 -26.64 -3.31 -6.36
N VAL A 479 -27.50 -2.31 -6.54
CA VAL A 479 -28.06 -2.00 -7.86
C VAL A 479 -26.94 -1.41 -8.70
N MET A 480 -26.73 -1.96 -9.88
CA MET A 480 -25.69 -1.59 -10.82
C MET A 480 -26.32 -0.86 -12.00
N VAL A 481 -25.68 0.20 -12.49
CA VAL A 481 -26.08 0.94 -13.69
C VAL A 481 -25.05 0.71 -14.77
N VAL A 482 -25.49 0.32 -15.97
CA VAL A 482 -24.60 0.08 -17.12
C VAL A 482 -24.14 1.41 -17.71
N LEU A 483 -22.83 1.63 -17.80
CA LEU A 483 -22.27 2.83 -18.39
C LEU A 483 -21.91 2.59 -19.87
N PRO A 484 -22.09 3.61 -20.72
CA PRO A 484 -21.72 3.53 -22.14
C PRO A 484 -20.21 3.49 -22.32
N THR A 485 -19.76 2.89 -23.43
CA THR A 485 -18.43 3.15 -23.99
C THR A 485 -18.35 4.57 -24.53
N GLY A 486 -17.14 5.11 -24.67
CA GLY A 486 -16.94 6.48 -25.11
C GLY A 486 -15.52 6.95 -24.85
N ARG A 487 -15.35 8.25 -24.71
CA ARG A 487 -14.09 8.87 -24.31
C ARG A 487 -14.41 10.15 -23.54
N PHE A 488 -13.56 10.50 -22.59
CA PHE A 488 -13.78 11.71 -21.82
C PHE A 488 -12.47 12.39 -21.49
N ARG A 489 -12.55 13.69 -21.20
CA ARG A 489 -11.43 14.49 -20.73
C ARG A 489 -11.32 14.36 -19.21
N MET A 490 -10.31 13.64 -18.74
CA MET A 490 -9.96 13.48 -17.34
C MET A 490 -9.13 14.68 -16.86
N GLY A 491 -9.41 15.18 -15.65
CA GLY A 491 -8.71 16.31 -15.01
C GLY A 491 -9.39 17.66 -15.15
N SER A 492 -8.82 18.68 -14.51
CA SER A 492 -9.32 20.06 -14.55
C SER A 492 -8.47 20.96 -15.43
N PRO A 493 -9.07 21.91 -16.17
CA PRO A 493 -8.32 22.89 -16.93
C PRO A 493 -7.55 23.82 -15.97
N PRO A 494 -6.40 24.37 -16.37
CA PRO A 494 -5.59 25.25 -15.52
C PRO A 494 -6.35 26.47 -14.98
N THR A 495 -7.43 26.88 -15.65
CA THR A 495 -8.28 28.03 -15.30
C THR A 495 -9.42 27.68 -14.33
N GLU A 496 -9.62 26.41 -13.96
CA GLU A 496 -10.72 26.02 -13.06
C GLU A 496 -10.48 26.54 -11.64
N ALA A 497 -11.47 27.23 -11.08
CA ALA A 497 -11.38 27.79 -9.74
C ALA A 497 -11.25 26.69 -8.66
N GLY A 498 -10.20 26.80 -7.84
CA GLY A 498 -9.91 25.86 -6.75
C GLY A 498 -9.22 24.56 -7.20
N ARG A 499 -8.76 24.47 -8.45
CA ARG A 499 -7.93 23.37 -8.96
C ARG A 499 -6.67 23.17 -8.11
N HIS A 500 -6.31 21.92 -7.83
CA HIS A 500 -5.01 21.53 -7.31
C HIS A 500 -4.04 21.14 -8.43
N ASP A 501 -2.74 21.18 -8.16
CA ASP A 501 -1.69 20.94 -9.16
C ASP A 501 -1.68 19.51 -9.71
N ASP A 502 -2.17 18.54 -8.93
CA ASP A 502 -2.20 17.11 -9.23
C ASP A 502 -3.43 16.65 -10.02
N GLU A 503 -4.21 17.60 -10.56
CA GLU A 503 -5.42 17.35 -11.36
C GLU A 503 -5.20 17.56 -12.86
N GLY A 504 -3.96 17.80 -13.29
CA GLY A 504 -3.60 17.95 -14.70
C GLY A 504 -2.22 17.37 -15.02
N PRO A 505 -1.82 17.40 -16.30
CA PRO A 505 -2.57 17.94 -17.44
C PRO A 505 -3.86 17.18 -17.75
N GLN A 506 -4.82 17.84 -18.40
CA GLN A 506 -6.03 17.17 -18.86
C GLN A 506 -5.69 16.20 -19.99
N ARG A 507 -6.30 15.02 -19.96
CA ARG A 507 -6.04 13.96 -20.95
C ARG A 507 -7.32 13.26 -21.37
N VAL A 508 -7.35 12.80 -22.61
CA VAL A 508 -8.47 12.03 -23.15
C VAL A 508 -8.28 10.57 -22.79
N ILE A 509 -9.26 9.98 -22.13
CA ILE A 509 -9.24 8.57 -21.75
C ILE A 509 -10.35 7.82 -22.50
N PRO A 510 -10.02 6.77 -23.27
CA PRO A 510 -11.01 5.94 -23.96
C PRO A 510 -11.62 4.88 -23.02
N ILE A 511 -12.93 4.67 -23.14
CA ILE A 511 -13.71 3.61 -22.50
C ILE A 511 -14.02 2.54 -23.56
N HIS A 512 -13.13 1.55 -23.69
CA HIS A 512 -13.22 0.55 -24.76
C HIS A 512 -14.23 -0.58 -24.51
N ARG A 513 -14.64 -0.78 -23.26
CA ARG A 513 -15.58 -1.82 -22.85
C ARG A 513 -16.63 -1.23 -21.92
N PRO A 514 -17.90 -1.62 -22.06
CA PRO A 514 -18.91 -1.22 -21.10
C PRO A 514 -18.59 -1.84 -19.75
N PHE A 515 -18.98 -1.15 -18.69
CA PHE A 515 -18.89 -1.63 -17.31
C PHE A 515 -20.10 -1.08 -16.56
N ALA A 516 -20.50 -1.76 -15.49
CA ALA A 516 -21.54 -1.26 -14.62
C ALA A 516 -20.94 -0.69 -13.32
N VAL A 517 -21.55 0.37 -12.80
CA VAL A 517 -21.14 1.02 -11.54
C VAL A 517 -22.30 0.93 -10.57
N SER A 518 -22.02 0.69 -9.28
CA SER A 518 -23.10 0.70 -8.29
C SER A 518 -23.78 2.07 -8.27
N LYS A 519 -25.10 2.07 -8.37
CA LYS A 519 -25.95 3.26 -8.46
C LYS A 519 -25.70 4.24 -7.31
N PHE A 520 -25.45 3.68 -6.14
CA PHE A 520 -25.15 4.35 -4.89
C PHE A 520 -23.77 3.93 -4.37
N PRO A 521 -23.16 4.72 -3.45
CA PRO A 521 -22.14 4.20 -2.54
C PRO A 521 -22.68 2.96 -1.80
N ILE A 522 -21.78 2.04 -1.42
CA ILE A 522 -22.17 0.84 -0.68
C ILE A 522 -22.82 1.27 0.64
N THR A 523 -23.98 0.71 0.95
CA THR A 523 -24.74 1.09 2.15
C THR A 523 -24.33 0.30 3.37
N VAL A 524 -24.70 0.79 4.56
CA VAL A 524 -24.55 0.07 5.82
C VAL A 524 -25.22 -1.31 5.74
N ARG A 525 -26.42 -1.44 5.15
CA ARG A 525 -27.10 -2.76 4.98
C ARG A 525 -26.23 -3.75 4.20
N GLN A 526 -25.67 -3.30 3.09
CA GLN A 526 -24.89 -4.14 2.20
C GLN A 526 -23.59 -4.58 2.88
N PHE A 527 -22.90 -3.66 3.54
CA PHE A 527 -21.67 -3.97 4.26
C PHE A 527 -21.90 -4.83 5.51
N GLN A 528 -23.00 -4.63 6.24
CA GLN A 528 -23.39 -5.52 7.34
C GLN A 528 -23.71 -6.93 6.84
N SER A 529 -24.33 -7.06 5.66
CA SER A 529 -24.58 -8.35 5.03
C SER A 529 -23.27 -9.08 4.71
N PHE A 530 -22.24 -8.35 4.26
CA PHE A 530 -20.89 -8.90 4.13
C PHE A 530 -20.32 -9.40 5.47
N GLY A 531 -20.47 -8.62 6.55
CA GLY A 531 -20.05 -9.06 7.89
C GLY A 531 -20.74 -10.35 8.35
N ILE A 532 -22.06 -10.44 8.16
CA ILE A 532 -22.89 -11.56 8.63
C ILE A 532 -22.73 -12.81 7.73
N ILE A 533 -22.87 -12.65 6.42
CA ILE A 533 -22.86 -13.75 5.45
C ILE A 533 -21.43 -14.16 5.10
N GLY A 534 -20.54 -13.18 4.96
CA GLY A 534 -19.13 -13.40 4.65
C GLY A 534 -18.24 -13.70 5.86
N ASN A 535 -18.80 -13.66 7.07
CA ASN A 535 -18.07 -13.80 8.34
C ASN A 535 -16.86 -12.84 8.44
N TYR A 536 -17.05 -11.59 8.00
CA TYR A 536 -15.99 -10.60 7.98
C TYR A 536 -16.01 -9.72 9.22
N GLN A 537 -14.84 -9.53 9.82
CA GLN A 537 -14.63 -8.57 10.90
C GLN A 537 -13.61 -7.52 10.45
N SER A 538 -14.07 -6.28 10.31
CA SER A 538 -13.17 -5.16 10.05
C SER A 538 -12.19 -5.01 11.21
N LYS A 539 -10.90 -4.89 10.88
CA LYS A 539 -9.84 -4.61 11.87
C LYS A 539 -9.68 -3.10 12.12
N THR A 540 -10.51 -2.28 11.48
CA THR A 540 -10.29 -0.84 11.44
C THR A 540 -10.96 -0.15 12.62
N ASN A 541 -10.17 0.59 13.39
CA ASN A 541 -10.65 1.37 14.51
C ASN A 541 -10.91 2.82 14.05
N CYS A 542 -12.17 3.14 13.75
CA CYS A 542 -12.59 4.52 13.55
C CYS A 542 -12.51 5.24 14.91
N GLN A 543 -11.59 6.21 15.05
CA GLN A 543 -11.39 6.86 16.34
C GLN A 543 -12.64 7.62 16.80
N LYS A 544 -13.00 7.41 18.06
CA LYS A 544 -14.03 8.15 18.79
C LYS A 544 -13.61 9.61 18.93
N VAL A 545 -14.32 10.54 18.29
CA VAL A 545 -14.15 11.97 18.59
C VAL A 545 -14.96 12.30 19.86
N GLY A 546 -14.26 12.58 20.97
CA GLY A 546 -14.87 13.22 22.15
C GLY A 546 -15.77 12.37 23.05
N GLY A 547 -15.83 11.04 22.87
CA GLY A 547 -16.50 10.13 23.81
C GLY A 547 -18.04 10.12 23.79
N THR A 548 -18.67 10.85 22.87
CA THR A 548 -20.13 10.79 22.67
C THR A 548 -20.41 10.30 21.26
N TRP A 549 -21.16 9.20 21.13
CA TRP A 549 -21.67 8.74 19.85
C TRP A 549 -22.45 9.89 19.21
N THR A 550 -22.00 10.35 18.07
CA THR A 550 -22.94 10.96 17.15
C THR A 550 -23.45 9.83 16.26
N GLN A 551 -24.76 9.61 16.32
CA GLN A 551 -25.55 8.48 15.83
C GLN A 551 -25.57 8.32 14.30
N PHE A 552 -24.45 8.55 13.61
CA PHE A 552 -24.46 8.78 12.17
C PHE A 552 -24.12 7.56 11.30
N VAL A 553 -23.85 6.38 11.89
CA VAL A 553 -23.46 5.16 11.10
C VAL A 553 -24.43 3.99 11.28
N ASP A 554 -25.62 4.23 11.83
CA ASP A 554 -26.52 3.13 12.22
C ASP A 554 -27.64 2.85 11.22
N LYS A 555 -27.94 3.78 10.30
CA LYS A 555 -29.06 3.60 9.37
C LYS A 555 -28.63 2.77 8.18
N ILE A 556 -29.36 1.67 7.98
CA ILE A 556 -29.13 0.69 6.91
C ILE A 556 -29.11 1.28 5.48
N SER A 557 -29.72 2.45 5.28
CA SER A 557 -29.79 3.18 4.00
C SER A 557 -28.66 4.19 3.77
N ASP A 558 -27.87 4.48 4.80
CA ASP A 558 -26.78 5.44 4.71
C ASP A 558 -25.55 4.78 4.05
N PRO A 559 -24.65 5.56 3.44
CA PRO A 559 -23.39 5.00 2.95
C PRO A 559 -22.59 4.42 4.12
N VAL A 560 -21.96 3.28 3.91
CA VAL A 560 -21.02 2.75 4.89
C VAL A 560 -19.83 3.72 4.99
N THR A 561 -19.49 4.08 6.22
CA THR A 561 -18.32 4.89 6.54
C THR A 561 -17.42 4.15 7.51
N CYS A 562 -16.32 4.76 7.94
CA CYS A 562 -15.37 4.12 8.84
C CYS A 562 -14.77 2.82 8.26
N VAL A 563 -14.63 2.76 6.94
CA VAL A 563 -14.04 1.62 6.22
C VAL A 563 -12.71 2.03 5.59
N SER A 564 -11.71 1.18 5.76
CA SER A 564 -10.42 1.31 5.10
C SER A 564 -10.52 0.86 3.64
N TRP A 565 -9.47 1.14 2.87
CA TRP A 565 -9.36 0.64 1.50
C TRP A 565 -9.32 -0.90 1.48
N PHE A 566 -8.71 -1.52 2.50
CA PHE A 566 -8.66 -2.98 2.64
C PHE A 566 -10.05 -3.58 2.92
N ASP A 567 -10.87 -2.92 3.75
CA ASP A 567 -12.26 -3.33 3.99
C ASP A 567 -13.06 -3.29 2.68
N ALA A 568 -12.89 -2.22 1.90
CA ALA A 568 -13.55 -2.03 0.61
C ALA A 568 -13.14 -3.11 -0.41
N LYS A 569 -11.85 -3.46 -0.45
CA LYS A 569 -11.32 -4.56 -1.27
C LYS A 569 -11.88 -5.91 -0.85
N ALA A 570 -11.86 -6.23 0.44
CA ALA A 570 -12.40 -7.48 0.98
C ALA A 570 -13.90 -7.63 0.65
N TYR A 571 -14.67 -6.53 0.74
CA TYR A 571 -16.06 -6.50 0.32
C TYR A 571 -16.22 -6.85 -1.17
N THR A 572 -15.39 -6.29 -2.06
CA THR A 572 -15.49 -6.58 -3.51
C THR A 572 -15.15 -8.04 -3.84
N GLU A 573 -14.20 -8.63 -3.12
CA GLU A 573 -13.83 -10.05 -3.26
C GLU A 573 -14.94 -10.97 -2.74
N TRP A 574 -15.56 -10.62 -1.61
CA TRP A 574 -16.74 -11.33 -1.12
C TRP A 574 -17.91 -11.22 -2.09
N LEU A 575 -18.22 -10.01 -2.56
CA LEU A 575 -19.32 -9.78 -3.50
C LEU A 575 -19.09 -10.59 -4.79
N THR A 576 -17.84 -10.72 -5.22
CA THR A 576 -17.46 -11.56 -6.35
C THR A 576 -17.79 -13.04 -6.10
N ARG A 577 -17.38 -13.58 -4.95
CA ARG A 577 -17.68 -14.97 -4.59
C ARG A 577 -19.17 -15.22 -4.36
N HIS A 578 -19.87 -14.24 -3.80
CA HIS A 578 -21.28 -14.36 -3.43
C HIS A 578 -22.22 -14.30 -4.64
N SER A 579 -21.95 -13.40 -5.59
CA SER A 579 -22.73 -13.25 -6.82
C SER A 579 -22.32 -14.23 -7.94
N GLY A 580 -21.10 -14.76 -7.88
CA GLY A 580 -20.46 -15.51 -8.96
C GLY A 580 -19.94 -14.64 -10.11
N GLN A 581 -19.91 -13.32 -9.93
CA GLN A 581 -19.63 -12.33 -10.97
C GLN A 581 -18.48 -11.42 -10.53
N HIS A 582 -17.70 -10.89 -11.46
CA HIS A 582 -16.50 -10.14 -11.08
C HIS A 582 -16.82 -8.71 -10.63
N TYR A 583 -16.57 -8.41 -9.35
CA TYR A 583 -16.66 -7.08 -8.76
C TYR A 583 -15.30 -6.58 -8.28
N ARG A 584 -15.07 -5.28 -8.41
CA ARG A 584 -13.88 -4.60 -7.90
C ARG A 584 -14.17 -3.15 -7.55
N LEU A 585 -13.21 -2.48 -6.94
CA LEU A 585 -13.23 -1.01 -6.85
C LEU A 585 -13.11 -0.39 -8.26
N PRO A 586 -13.74 0.76 -8.51
CA PRO A 586 -13.49 1.54 -9.72
C PRO A 586 -12.02 1.96 -9.77
N SER A 587 -11.46 2.11 -10.97
CA SER A 587 -10.27 2.94 -11.11
C SER A 587 -10.62 4.41 -10.91
N GLU A 588 -9.60 5.24 -10.68
CA GLU A 588 -9.73 6.69 -10.61
C GLU A 588 -10.34 7.27 -11.90
N ALA A 589 -9.93 6.74 -13.06
CA ALA A 589 -10.45 7.14 -14.36
C ALA A 589 -11.91 6.72 -14.56
N GLU A 590 -12.28 5.48 -14.20
CA GLU A 590 -13.66 5.01 -14.26
C GLU A 590 -14.57 5.83 -13.34
N TRP A 591 -14.09 6.17 -12.14
CA TRP A 591 -14.84 6.99 -11.20
C TRP A 591 -15.09 8.39 -11.76
N GLU A 592 -14.07 9.04 -12.34
CA GLU A 592 -14.23 10.38 -12.90
C GLU A 592 -15.13 10.38 -14.14
N TYR A 593 -15.01 9.38 -15.01
CA TYR A 593 -15.92 9.17 -16.14
C TYR A 593 -17.37 9.05 -15.66
N ALA A 594 -17.58 8.18 -14.68
CA ALA A 594 -18.87 7.95 -14.06
C ALA A 594 -19.43 9.22 -13.42
N ALA A 595 -18.59 10.04 -12.78
CA ALA A 595 -18.99 11.28 -12.11
C ALA A 595 -19.37 12.38 -13.11
N ARG A 596 -18.60 12.55 -14.19
CA ARG A 596 -18.87 13.56 -15.23
C ARG A 596 -20.15 13.30 -16.00
N GLY A 597 -20.50 12.03 -16.24
CA GLY A 597 -21.72 11.68 -16.95
C GLY A 597 -21.71 12.09 -18.43
N VAL A 598 -20.55 12.00 -19.09
CA VAL A 598 -20.36 12.38 -20.51
C VAL A 598 -19.63 11.27 -21.25
N THR A 599 -19.93 11.09 -22.54
CA THR A 599 -19.31 10.07 -23.41
C THR A 599 -18.40 10.65 -24.49
N ASP A 600 -18.35 11.98 -24.59
CA ASP A 600 -17.65 12.73 -25.62
C ASP A 600 -16.57 13.63 -24.98
N GLU A 601 -15.37 13.59 -25.55
CA GLU A 601 -14.19 14.35 -25.11
C GLU A 601 -14.29 15.87 -25.35
N SER A 602 -15.25 16.30 -26.18
CA SER A 602 -15.59 17.69 -26.45
C SER A 602 -16.53 18.30 -25.41
N ALA A 603 -17.11 17.47 -24.52
CA ALA A 603 -17.96 17.97 -23.46
C ALA A 603 -17.19 18.97 -22.55
N PRO A 604 -17.83 20.08 -22.13
CA PRO A 604 -17.17 21.07 -21.27
C PRO A 604 -16.65 20.46 -19.98
N SER A 605 -15.41 20.82 -19.61
CA SER A 605 -14.85 20.47 -18.30
C SER A 605 -15.46 21.36 -17.22
N ARG A 606 -16.59 20.90 -16.68
CA ARG A 606 -17.29 21.58 -15.59
C ARG A 606 -16.66 21.26 -14.24
N ARG A 607 -16.73 22.24 -13.33
CA ARG A 607 -16.33 22.15 -11.93
C ARG A 607 -17.14 21.09 -11.20
N TYR A 608 -18.45 21.06 -11.41
CA TYR A 608 -19.38 20.04 -10.89
C TYR A 608 -20.09 19.31 -12.03
N ALA A 609 -20.58 18.10 -11.79
CA ALA A 609 -21.24 17.30 -12.83
C ALA A 609 -22.48 18.01 -13.42
N HIS A 610 -23.15 18.83 -12.62
CA HIS A 610 -24.35 19.58 -12.96
C HIS A 610 -24.09 21.02 -13.45
N GLY A 611 -22.86 21.53 -13.39
CA GLY A 611 -22.56 22.93 -13.70
C GLY A 611 -21.36 23.49 -12.95
N ASP A 612 -21.16 24.81 -13.05
CA ASP A 612 -20.06 25.51 -12.37
C ASP A 612 -20.52 26.32 -11.15
N ASP A 613 -21.83 26.45 -10.92
CA ASP A 613 -22.41 27.20 -9.81
C ASP A 613 -22.35 26.41 -8.49
N GLU A 614 -21.50 26.86 -7.57
CA GLU A 614 -21.30 26.26 -6.25
C GLU A 614 -22.57 26.33 -5.39
N LYS A 615 -23.42 27.35 -5.55
CA LYS A 615 -24.65 27.50 -4.76
C LYS A 615 -25.69 26.43 -5.09
N SER A 616 -25.62 25.86 -6.28
CA SER A 616 -26.51 24.78 -6.72
C SER A 616 -26.15 23.40 -6.13
N LEU A 617 -24.99 23.24 -5.49
CA LEU A 617 -24.49 21.95 -4.98
C LEU A 617 -25.49 21.23 -4.08
N CYS A 618 -26.16 21.92 -3.15
CA CYS A 618 -27.10 21.28 -2.21
C CYS A 618 -28.31 20.60 -2.90
N ARG A 619 -28.56 20.86 -4.20
CA ARG A 619 -29.57 20.11 -4.98
C ARG A 619 -29.07 18.74 -5.45
N TYR A 620 -27.75 18.58 -5.55
CA TYR A 620 -27.08 17.44 -6.17
C TYR A 620 -26.18 16.66 -5.21
N ALA A 621 -25.84 17.23 -4.06
CA ALA A 621 -24.87 16.69 -3.12
C ALA A 621 -25.15 17.12 -1.68
N ASN A 622 -24.76 16.26 -0.74
CA ASN A 622 -24.63 16.58 0.68
C ASN A 622 -23.21 17.08 0.98
N VAL A 623 -23.07 18.29 1.49
CA VAL A 623 -21.81 19.04 1.55
C VAL A 623 -21.68 19.81 2.87
N TYR A 624 -20.54 20.47 3.10
CA TYR A 624 -20.42 21.37 4.25
C TYR A 624 -21.17 22.68 4.01
N ASP A 625 -22.40 22.71 4.50
CA ASP A 625 -23.42 23.71 4.22
C ASP A 625 -23.92 24.41 5.52
N LEU A 626 -25.01 25.16 5.41
CA LEU A 626 -25.63 25.84 6.57
C LEU A 626 -26.20 24.85 7.59
N SER A 627 -26.67 23.67 7.17
CA SER A 627 -27.19 22.62 8.06
C SER A 627 -26.11 22.09 8.99
N ALA A 628 -24.95 21.71 8.44
CA ALA A 628 -23.78 21.27 9.20
C ALA A 628 -23.25 22.41 10.08
N LYS A 629 -23.14 23.63 9.53
CA LYS A 629 -22.67 24.80 10.28
C LYS A 629 -23.52 25.10 11.52
N ARG A 630 -24.84 25.02 11.40
CA ARG A 630 -25.76 25.20 12.54
C ARG A 630 -25.63 24.08 13.55
N ALA A 631 -25.64 22.82 13.09
CA ALA A 631 -25.57 21.66 13.97
C ALA A 631 -24.27 21.63 14.80
N PHE A 632 -23.14 21.97 14.19
CA PHE A 632 -21.83 21.99 14.87
C PHE A 632 -21.44 23.34 15.45
N LYS A 633 -22.30 24.37 15.32
CA LYS A 633 -22.03 25.75 15.75
C LYS A 633 -20.69 26.28 15.21
N ALA A 634 -20.42 25.99 13.94
CA ALA A 634 -19.12 26.24 13.32
C ALA A 634 -18.96 27.68 12.85
N THR A 635 -17.75 28.21 13.04
CA THR A 635 -17.37 29.55 12.60
C THR A 635 -16.76 29.56 11.21
N ALA A 636 -16.35 28.39 10.68
CA ALA A 636 -15.81 28.25 9.33
C ALA A 636 -16.85 28.64 8.26
N ALA A 637 -16.35 29.15 7.13
CA ALA A 637 -17.17 29.41 5.96
C ALA A 637 -17.74 28.09 5.43
N SER A 638 -19.05 28.06 5.19
CA SER A 638 -19.78 26.95 4.57
C SER A 638 -20.29 27.40 3.22
N ILE A 639 -20.73 26.46 2.38
CA ILE A 639 -21.49 26.81 1.18
C ILE A 639 -22.80 27.49 1.65
N GLU A 640 -23.21 28.55 0.96
CA GLU A 640 -24.44 29.31 1.24
C GLU A 640 -25.68 28.59 0.70
N CYS A 641 -25.85 27.32 1.07
CA CYS A 641 -27.04 26.54 0.81
C CYS A 641 -27.38 25.65 2.02
N ASP A 642 -28.53 24.99 1.96
CA ASP A 642 -29.01 24.12 3.02
C ASP A 642 -29.44 22.78 2.41
N ASP A 643 -28.69 21.72 2.67
CA ASP A 643 -29.02 20.37 2.20
C ASP A 643 -29.85 19.57 3.20
N GLY A 644 -30.02 20.10 4.43
CA GLY A 644 -30.78 19.48 5.51
C GLY A 644 -30.06 18.36 6.25
N TYR A 645 -28.79 18.06 5.94
CA TYR A 645 -28.03 16.94 6.52
C TYR A 645 -26.71 17.40 7.15
N PRO A 646 -26.64 17.53 8.49
CA PRO A 646 -25.40 17.90 9.17
C PRO A 646 -24.35 16.77 9.23
N GLY A 647 -24.54 15.68 8.49
CA GLY A 647 -23.73 14.47 8.52
C GLY A 647 -24.02 13.67 7.26
N VAL A 648 -23.73 12.36 7.25
CA VAL A 648 -24.15 11.53 6.11
C VAL A 648 -25.67 11.59 5.91
N SER A 649 -26.08 11.49 4.66
CA SER A 649 -27.48 11.35 4.26
C SER A 649 -27.71 9.94 3.74
N PRO A 650 -28.96 9.42 3.78
CA PRO A 650 -29.28 8.20 3.05
C PRO A 650 -28.85 8.32 1.59
N VAL A 651 -28.39 7.22 1.00
CA VAL A 651 -27.98 7.25 -0.41
C VAL A 651 -29.15 7.61 -1.33
N GLY A 652 -28.86 8.29 -2.42
CA GLY A 652 -29.87 8.62 -3.42
C GLY A 652 -30.83 9.76 -3.07
N LYS A 653 -30.49 10.60 -2.09
CA LYS A 653 -31.36 11.71 -1.66
C LYS A 653 -31.34 12.92 -2.58
N PHE A 654 -30.24 13.13 -3.29
CA PHE A 654 -30.05 14.25 -4.20
C PHE A 654 -30.24 13.83 -5.65
N ALA A 655 -30.30 14.79 -6.57
CA ALA A 655 -30.49 14.49 -7.98
C ALA A 655 -29.31 13.67 -8.55
N PRO A 656 -29.57 12.63 -9.37
CA PRO A 656 -28.51 11.87 -10.02
C PRO A 656 -27.82 12.69 -11.11
N ASN A 657 -26.65 12.25 -11.54
CA ASN A 657 -26.00 12.79 -12.73
C ASN A 657 -26.61 12.20 -14.03
N ALA A 658 -26.05 12.58 -15.18
CA ALA A 658 -26.56 12.17 -16.49
C ALA A 658 -26.48 10.64 -16.77
N PHE A 659 -25.68 9.89 -16.00
CA PHE A 659 -25.65 8.41 -16.07
C PHE A 659 -26.57 7.74 -15.06
N GLY A 660 -27.40 8.49 -14.32
CA GLY A 660 -28.29 7.92 -13.31
C GLY A 660 -27.58 7.50 -12.01
N LEU A 661 -26.33 7.93 -11.82
CA LEU A 661 -25.55 7.67 -10.61
C LEU A 661 -25.79 8.75 -9.57
N TYR A 662 -25.88 8.32 -8.31
CA TYR A 662 -26.14 9.18 -7.17
C TYR A 662 -24.90 9.32 -6.30
N ASP A 663 -24.84 10.44 -5.57
CA ASP A 663 -23.80 10.74 -4.59
C ASP A 663 -22.39 10.58 -5.20
N MET A 664 -22.22 10.94 -6.47
CA MET A 664 -20.90 11.03 -7.10
C MET A 664 -20.14 12.27 -6.58
N GLN A 665 -20.86 13.25 -6.02
CA GLN A 665 -20.30 14.42 -5.35
C GLN A 665 -20.95 14.52 -3.96
N GLY A 666 -20.14 14.72 -2.92
CA GLY A 666 -20.61 14.84 -1.54
C GLY A 666 -21.01 13.52 -0.88
N ASN A 667 -21.69 13.65 0.26
CA ASN A 667 -22.02 12.58 1.20
C ASN A 667 -20.75 11.93 1.79
N VAL A 668 -20.05 11.09 1.03
CA VAL A 668 -18.79 10.46 1.46
C VAL A 668 -17.77 10.43 0.33
N TYR A 669 -16.49 10.62 0.69
CA TYR A 669 -15.39 10.29 -0.20
C TYR A 669 -15.44 8.80 -0.53
N GLN A 670 -15.01 8.43 -1.72
CA GLN A 670 -15.10 7.06 -2.20
C GLN A 670 -13.72 6.53 -2.56
N TRP A 671 -13.35 5.42 -1.93
CA TRP A 671 -12.15 4.68 -2.30
C TRP A 671 -12.20 4.22 -3.76
N VAL A 672 -11.10 4.44 -4.47
CA VAL A 672 -10.83 3.86 -5.79
C VAL A 672 -9.64 2.90 -5.69
N ALA A 673 -9.44 2.07 -6.71
CA ALA A 673 -8.36 1.09 -6.72
C ALA A 673 -6.96 1.73 -6.78
N ASP A 674 -6.85 2.92 -7.37
CA ASP A 674 -5.56 3.55 -7.70
C ASP A 674 -4.74 3.96 -6.48
N CYS A 675 -3.44 3.77 -6.63
CA CYS A 675 -2.43 4.43 -5.82
C CYS A 675 -2.34 5.89 -6.20
N TYR A 676 -2.17 6.73 -5.17
CA TYR A 676 -1.97 8.14 -5.39
C TYR A 676 -0.53 8.42 -5.84
N SER A 677 -0.41 9.20 -6.91
CA SER A 677 0.80 9.92 -7.29
C SER A 677 0.40 11.29 -7.85
N ALA A 678 1.26 12.29 -7.61
CA ALA A 678 1.12 13.61 -8.20
C ALA A 678 1.40 13.60 -9.72
N LEU A 679 2.15 12.61 -10.22
CA LEU A 679 2.41 12.42 -11.65
C LEU A 679 1.35 11.60 -12.38
N THR A 680 0.37 11.03 -11.67
CA THR A 680 -0.66 10.15 -12.28
C THR A 680 -1.26 10.76 -13.55
N TYR A 681 -1.44 12.08 -13.61
CA TYR A 681 -2.02 12.80 -14.75
C TYR A 681 -1.00 13.21 -15.82
N SER A 682 0.28 13.39 -15.47
CA SER A 682 1.38 13.73 -16.39
C SER A 682 1.89 12.54 -17.20
N VAL A 683 1.32 11.37 -16.95
CA VAL A 683 1.76 10.08 -17.43
C VAL A 683 0.75 9.57 -18.47
N PRO A 684 1.16 9.21 -19.68
CA PRO A 684 0.28 8.56 -20.64
C PRO A 684 -0.26 7.22 -20.09
N ILE A 685 -1.57 7.01 -20.20
CA ILE A 685 -2.21 5.73 -19.84
C ILE A 685 -2.91 5.18 -21.07
N ALA A 686 -2.77 3.88 -21.30
CA ALA A 686 -3.33 3.23 -22.48
C ALA A 686 -4.85 3.03 -22.38
N ASP A 687 -5.39 2.93 -21.16
CA ASP A 687 -6.81 2.66 -20.91
C ASP A 687 -7.24 3.16 -19.50
N VAL A 688 -8.46 2.80 -19.08
CA VAL A 688 -9.01 3.13 -17.75
C VAL A 688 -8.55 2.22 -16.61
N SER A 689 -7.51 1.40 -16.80
CA SER A 689 -7.03 0.51 -15.74
C SER A 689 -6.54 1.29 -14.53
N ALA A 690 -6.74 0.72 -13.35
CA ALA A 690 -6.25 1.32 -12.12
C ALA A 690 -4.71 1.32 -12.06
N HIS A 691 -4.15 2.43 -11.62
CA HIS A 691 -2.74 2.56 -11.32
C HIS A 691 -2.41 1.96 -9.96
N ASP A 692 -2.24 0.64 -9.93
CA ASP A 692 -1.80 -0.08 -8.73
C ASP A 692 -0.31 -0.45 -8.87
N PHE A 693 0.50 -0.01 -7.92
CA PHE A 693 1.94 -0.25 -7.87
C PHE A 693 2.39 -0.69 -6.48
N ALA A 694 3.47 -1.47 -6.42
CA ALA A 694 3.88 -2.21 -5.22
C ALA A 694 4.16 -1.32 -3.98
N ASN A 695 4.60 -0.07 -4.17
CA ASN A 695 4.93 0.87 -3.09
C ASN A 695 3.86 1.95 -2.91
N CYS A 696 2.61 1.51 -2.80
CA CYS A 696 1.45 2.38 -2.64
C CYS A 696 1.38 2.99 -1.24
N GLY A 697 2.03 4.14 -1.04
CA GLY A 697 2.01 4.85 0.25
C GLY A 697 0.60 5.32 0.61
N ASN A 698 -0.10 5.91 -0.36
CA ASN A 698 -1.46 6.41 -0.22
C ASN A 698 -2.34 5.93 -1.38
N ARG A 699 -3.63 5.78 -1.09
CA ARG A 699 -4.68 5.47 -2.07
C ARG A 699 -5.48 6.73 -2.37
N VAL A 700 -6.03 6.79 -3.57
CA VAL A 700 -6.92 7.88 -3.97
C VAL A 700 -8.31 7.70 -3.38
N ALA A 701 -8.91 8.80 -2.93
CA ALA A 701 -10.34 8.90 -2.66
C ALA A 701 -10.94 10.07 -3.45
N ARG A 702 -12.16 9.90 -3.97
CA ARG A 702 -12.80 10.85 -4.88
C ARG A 702 -14.17 11.32 -4.36
N GLY A 703 -14.66 12.46 -4.85
CA GLY A 703 -16.05 12.92 -4.68
C GLY A 703 -16.35 13.89 -3.55
N GLY A 704 -15.48 14.03 -2.55
CA GLY A 704 -15.75 14.87 -1.38
C GLY A 704 -16.73 14.23 -0.40
N SER A 705 -16.97 14.86 0.75
CA SER A 705 -17.93 14.40 1.76
C SER A 705 -18.81 15.53 2.31
N TRP A 706 -19.80 15.17 3.15
CA TRP A 706 -20.64 16.10 3.93
C TRP A 706 -19.82 17.10 4.77
N GLY A 707 -18.57 16.80 5.08
CA GLY A 707 -17.68 17.66 5.87
C GLY A 707 -16.82 18.62 5.03
N LYS A 708 -17.02 18.69 3.70
CA LYS A 708 -16.14 19.43 2.79
C LYS A 708 -16.88 20.49 1.96
N GLY A 709 -16.15 21.55 1.60
CA GLY A 709 -16.67 22.68 0.83
C GLY A 709 -16.52 22.51 -0.68
N GLY A 710 -16.89 23.54 -1.45
CA GLY A 710 -17.04 23.47 -2.91
C GLY A 710 -15.76 23.16 -3.69
N VAL A 711 -14.57 23.34 -3.11
CA VAL A 711 -13.29 22.97 -3.73
C VAL A 711 -13.11 21.45 -3.80
N ASP A 712 -13.45 20.75 -2.72
CA ASP A 712 -13.33 19.29 -2.64
C ASP A 712 -14.47 18.57 -3.37
N MET A 713 -15.58 19.25 -3.62
CA MET A 713 -16.73 18.73 -4.36
C MET A 713 -16.49 18.65 -5.87
N ARG A 714 -15.43 19.25 -6.40
CA ARG A 714 -15.21 19.29 -7.85
C ARG A 714 -15.00 17.90 -8.40
N VAL A 715 -15.48 17.63 -9.61
CA VAL A 715 -15.40 16.28 -10.22
C VAL A 715 -13.95 15.82 -10.42
N ALA A 716 -13.06 16.76 -10.75
CA ALA A 716 -11.63 16.52 -10.91
C ALA A 716 -10.85 16.47 -9.59
N SER A 717 -11.46 16.87 -8.46
CA SER A 717 -10.76 16.91 -7.17
C SER A 717 -10.33 15.52 -6.72
N ARG A 718 -9.11 15.44 -6.19
CA ARG A 718 -8.46 14.22 -5.72
C ARG A 718 -8.13 14.38 -4.23
N ALA A 719 -8.51 13.40 -3.43
CA ALA A 719 -8.01 13.26 -2.07
C ALA A 719 -7.13 12.01 -1.97
N THR A 720 -6.27 11.99 -0.96
CA THR A 720 -5.30 10.92 -0.76
C THR A 720 -5.09 10.67 0.72
N THR A 721 -5.00 9.39 1.10
CA THR A 721 -4.60 8.99 2.45
C THR A 721 -4.12 7.55 2.47
N ALA A 722 -3.56 7.13 3.59
CA ALA A 722 -3.08 5.77 3.77
C ALA A 722 -4.22 4.75 3.59
N PRO A 723 -3.96 3.59 2.97
CA PRO A 723 -5.01 2.59 2.71
C PRO A 723 -5.67 2.04 3.98
N ALA A 724 -4.99 2.09 5.13
CA ALA A 724 -5.51 1.66 6.42
C ALA A 724 -6.39 2.71 7.12
N THR A 725 -6.43 3.94 6.62
CA THR A 725 -7.24 5.02 7.21
C THR A 725 -8.73 4.66 7.07
N ALA A 726 -9.45 4.69 8.18
CA ALA A 726 -10.91 4.76 8.18
C ALA A 726 -11.34 6.10 8.77
N ALA A 727 -12.27 6.77 8.10
CA ALA A 727 -12.87 8.00 8.59
C ALA A 727 -14.38 7.98 8.39
N ILE A 728 -15.07 8.75 9.23
CA ILE A 728 -16.54 8.98 9.16
C ILE A 728 -16.99 9.69 7.87
N THR A 729 -16.03 10.11 7.04
CA THR A 729 -16.24 10.80 5.76
C THR A 729 -15.84 9.95 4.55
N ILE A 730 -15.38 8.71 4.74
CA ILE A 730 -14.92 7.83 3.66
C ILE A 730 -15.76 6.55 3.62
N GLY A 731 -16.33 6.28 2.45
CA GLY A 731 -16.93 5.02 2.05
C GLY A 731 -16.35 4.55 0.72
N PHE A 732 -17.13 3.82 -0.07
CA PHE A 732 -16.71 3.34 -1.39
C PHE A 732 -17.90 2.94 -2.26
N ARG A 733 -17.62 2.69 -3.53
CA ARG A 733 -18.54 2.07 -4.49
C ARG A 733 -17.84 0.95 -5.26
N VAL A 734 -18.59 0.18 -6.02
CA VAL A 734 -18.04 -0.97 -6.76
C VAL A 734 -18.37 -0.88 -8.25
N VAL A 735 -17.58 -1.57 -9.06
CA VAL A 735 -17.81 -1.74 -10.49
C VAL A 735 -17.84 -3.22 -10.86
N ARG A 736 -18.61 -3.54 -11.90
CA ARG A 736 -18.74 -4.87 -12.50
C ARG A 736 -18.36 -4.75 -13.98
N PRO A 737 -17.17 -5.20 -14.39
CA PRO A 737 -16.79 -5.21 -15.81
C PRO A 737 -17.78 -6.04 -16.62
N LEU A 738 -18.12 -5.56 -17.83
CA LEU A 738 -18.98 -6.29 -18.74
C LEU A 738 -18.16 -6.87 -19.90
N GLN A 739 -18.52 -8.06 -20.36
CA GLN A 739 -18.02 -8.67 -21.58
C GLN A 739 -18.52 -7.87 -22.79
N ARG A 740 -17.73 -7.86 -23.86
CA ARG A 740 -18.19 -7.26 -25.13
C ARG A 740 -19.38 -8.06 -25.64
N THR A 741 -20.45 -7.35 -25.97
CA THR A 741 -21.45 -7.87 -26.91
C THR A 741 -20.72 -8.29 -28.19
N PRO A 742 -20.91 -9.52 -28.69
CA PRO A 742 -20.35 -9.96 -29.97
C PRO A 742 -20.70 -9.04 -31.14
#